data_AF-A0A6A4G8F8-F1
#
_entry.id   AF-A0A6A4G8F8-F1
#
_cell.length_a   1.000
_cell.length_b   1.000
_cell.length_c   1.000
_cell.angle_alpha   90.00
_cell.angle_beta   90.00
_cell.angle_gamma   90.00
#
_symmetry.space_group_name_H-M   'P 1'
#
loop_
_entity.id
_entity.type
_entity.pdbx_description
1 polymer ?
#
loop_
_entity_poly.entity_id
_entity_poly.type
_entity_poly.pdbx_seq_one_letter_code
_entity_poly.pdbx_strand_id
1 'polypeptide(L)'
;MHIEEIILDGFKSYATRTVVSGFDSRFNAITGLNGSGKSNVLDAICFVLGITNLSQVRANNLQELVYKQGQAGVTKASVTIVFNNQDAKASPVGYEQYEQISVARQVVIGGRNKYLINGHTAQVSQVQNLFHSVQLNVNNPHFLIMQGRITKVLNMKPPEILGMIEEAAGTRMYENKKLAALKTMAKKEKKVDEINSILANEITPTLEKLRAEKTHYLKWAANNTEMERLQRFCVAHDYQKAHDALANTAQHVEKMQQAQRAAKEQEEQIGHEMEQVEEEIDALHEQREKEMGKEFQQLKDNVEKIGKEVVKFTTKLKHCKASIEQQANAEAGMNEQQAETEQAMAKLAKDIEKAKKKVNQVEESYTAKENEANDYQRQIQALNAGMEQSGDSDESLSERLASKQRELQENSTAIKQINLKLKHMEESIKNKRREIEQTRMNNRSMDEERKRKIGELEHMQRKVDQLTSSFNPDEERQLHDRVRGLQDRIMEGEREVDEISSGLSSRLDFKYTDPYRNFQRESVMGVLANLLETKHEWSALALEIAAGGKLYQIVVDNEKTAKDILKFGRLMNRVTIIPLNRISRKTVDRRKMDKARQVAEQQGGKVWEAMELIYFQPDLLPAMEYAFGSSIICETSELAKNVTFHRDIKVRTVTLDGDSYDPAGTLQGGSAPSSGTPILLKLHHLINRTRELSDMRRELQDASRALDGMKQDSGHFRQLKHQIELKEHELRLLDERIAASVFAQLERDVVASEEQYAQDKELLITKKEAVAQLTKEVKSLDADIANLKESRQSKIGVLEKRFAEAKKETQKIGVHLKNAQQELSELVLESESAEQELAGNNESVSGIQKELAALRKEEKKVENKLAEIQETYEKASKKLEERRSNLSLCDQQLKELGARQSALSKKKSDLEIERKKAEHKISRMAKDESDAKMMVKKLEKAHPWIETEKEFFGREHTDYDFQRRDPSSANRRLLELKETQGALSKKINKKVMGMIEKAEQEYQGLMNKRHIIENDKEKITSVIKELDAKKNEALKTTWVKVNKDFGSIFGTLLPGTHAKLDPPTNGTILDGLQVRVSFGGVWKESLTELSGGQRSLLALSLILSLLLFKPAPMYILDEVDAALDLSHTQNIGQMIRSHFSHSQFIVVSLKEGMFNNANVVFRTKFVDGVSTVTRTVPKSRAR
;
A
#
# COMPACT_ATOMS: atom_id res chain seq x y z
N MET A 1 20.47 -33.08 11.26
CA MET A 1 19.20 -32.91 12.01
C MET A 1 18.01 -33.43 11.18
N HIS A 2 17.04 -34.19 11.73
CA HIS A 2 15.75 -34.53 11.10
C HIS A 2 14.68 -34.88 12.16
N ILE A 3 13.36 -34.87 11.86
CA ILE A 3 12.29 -35.17 12.85
C ILE A 3 12.18 -36.67 13.12
N GLU A 4 12.08 -37.05 14.39
CA GLU A 4 11.77 -38.42 14.85
C GLU A 4 10.32 -38.55 15.34
N GLU A 5 9.87 -37.58 16.13
CA GLU A 5 8.49 -37.51 16.65
C GLU A 5 7.97 -36.08 16.88
N ILE A 6 6.64 -35.97 16.89
CA ILE A 6 5.88 -34.76 17.16
C ILE A 6 4.86 -35.06 18.27
N ILE A 7 4.89 -34.29 19.35
CA ILE A 7 3.96 -34.39 20.48
C ILE A 7 3.00 -33.20 20.42
N LEU A 8 1.71 -33.48 20.27
CA LEU A 8 0.62 -32.52 20.20
C LEU A 8 -0.20 -32.60 21.48
N ASP A 9 -0.40 -31.48 22.17
CA ASP A 9 -1.19 -31.43 23.42
C ASP A 9 -2.09 -30.18 23.41
N GLY A 10 -3.41 -30.37 23.49
CA GLY A 10 -4.39 -29.29 23.43
C GLY A 10 -4.41 -28.45 22.14
N PHE A 11 -3.86 -28.96 21.02
CA PHE A 11 -3.62 -28.19 19.79
C PHE A 11 -4.67 -28.45 18.69
N LYS A 12 -5.36 -27.40 18.23
CA LYS A 12 -6.44 -27.41 17.21
C LYS A 12 -7.51 -28.50 17.42
N SER A 13 -7.34 -29.69 16.83
CA SER A 13 -8.25 -30.84 16.91
C SER A 13 -7.75 -31.99 17.79
N TYR A 14 -6.55 -31.87 18.36
CA TYR A 14 -5.94 -32.83 19.28
C TYR A 14 -6.18 -32.36 20.72
N ALA A 15 -7.29 -32.81 21.32
CA ALA A 15 -7.68 -32.43 22.69
C ALA A 15 -6.72 -32.97 23.75
N THR A 16 -6.23 -34.19 23.55
CA THR A 16 -5.36 -34.94 24.46
C THR A 16 -3.96 -35.11 23.88
N ARG A 17 -2.95 -35.27 24.75
CA ARG A 17 -1.56 -35.56 24.36
C ARG A 17 -1.49 -36.72 23.36
N THR A 18 -1.18 -36.38 22.11
CA THR A 18 -1.07 -37.29 20.97
C THR A 18 0.37 -37.29 20.48
N VAL A 19 0.98 -38.48 20.41
CA VAL A 19 2.36 -38.63 19.92
C VAL A 19 2.33 -39.22 18.51
N VAL A 20 2.96 -38.52 17.56
CA VAL A 20 3.18 -38.98 16.18
C VAL A 20 4.66 -39.29 16.04
N SER A 21 5.04 -40.56 16.14
CA SER A 21 6.44 -41.00 16.16
C SER A 21 6.76 -42.00 15.03
N GLY A 22 8.06 -42.20 14.79
CA GLY A 22 8.55 -43.14 13.78
C GLY A 22 8.51 -42.59 12.36
N PHE A 23 8.77 -41.28 12.20
CA PHE A 23 9.06 -40.68 10.90
C PHE A 23 10.29 -41.35 10.27
N ASP A 24 10.24 -41.60 8.97
CA ASP A 24 11.37 -42.04 8.15
C ASP A 24 12.25 -40.83 7.78
N SER A 25 13.56 -41.02 7.63
CA SER A 25 14.50 -39.92 7.34
C SER A 25 14.42 -39.41 5.89
N ARG A 26 13.68 -40.07 4.99
CA ARG A 26 13.53 -39.72 3.58
C ARG A 26 12.13 -39.28 3.20
N PHE A 27 11.13 -40.17 3.18
CA PHE A 27 9.81 -39.82 2.61
C PHE A 27 8.63 -40.33 3.44
N ASN A 28 7.92 -39.38 4.03
CA ASN A 28 6.70 -39.58 4.82
C ASN A 28 5.50 -38.96 4.09
N ALA A 29 4.38 -39.68 4.08
CA ALA A 29 3.09 -39.14 3.63
C ALA A 29 2.09 -39.11 4.79
N ILE A 30 1.19 -38.12 4.78
CA ILE A 30 0.07 -37.95 5.71
C ILE A 30 -1.20 -37.94 4.89
N THR A 31 -2.14 -38.84 5.19
CA THR A 31 -3.38 -38.99 4.42
C THR A 31 -4.57 -39.35 5.32
N GLY A 32 -5.80 -39.25 4.80
CA GLY A 32 -7.04 -39.44 5.54
C GLY A 32 -8.20 -38.61 4.99
N LEU A 33 -9.40 -38.85 5.50
CA LEU A 33 -10.61 -38.15 5.04
C LEU A 33 -10.53 -36.63 5.26
N ASN A 34 -11.35 -35.87 4.54
CA ASN A 34 -11.41 -34.41 4.71
C ASN A 34 -11.99 -34.07 6.10
N GLY A 35 -11.49 -32.99 6.70
CA GLY A 35 -11.74 -32.65 8.11
C GLY A 35 -10.96 -33.48 9.16
N SER A 36 -10.32 -34.61 8.82
CA SER A 36 -9.74 -35.53 9.82
C SER A 36 -8.50 -35.03 10.60
N GLY A 37 -8.02 -33.81 10.36
CA GLY A 37 -6.88 -33.22 11.05
C GLY A 37 -5.51 -33.37 10.36
N LYS A 38 -5.48 -33.81 9.09
CA LYS A 38 -4.26 -33.94 8.24
C LYS A 38 -3.30 -32.75 8.39
N SER A 39 -3.69 -31.57 7.88
CA SER A 39 -2.84 -30.38 7.88
C SER A 39 -2.64 -29.77 9.27
N ASN A 40 -3.43 -30.13 10.29
CA ASN A 40 -3.17 -29.70 11.67
C ASN A 40 -1.83 -30.27 12.20
N VAL A 41 -1.32 -31.38 11.64
CA VAL A 41 0.04 -31.87 11.92
C VAL A 41 1.11 -30.96 11.29
N LEU A 42 0.88 -30.45 10.08
CA LEU A 42 1.79 -29.50 9.44
C LEU A 42 1.73 -28.12 10.10
N ASP A 43 0.54 -27.65 10.47
CA ASP A 43 0.33 -26.42 11.25
C ASP A 43 1.10 -26.49 12.57
N ALA A 44 1.16 -27.65 13.23
CA ALA A 44 1.93 -27.84 14.45
C ALA A 44 3.45 -27.70 14.20
N ILE A 45 3.97 -28.23 13.08
CA ILE A 45 5.36 -28.05 12.67
C ILE A 45 5.66 -26.56 12.42
N CYS A 46 4.83 -25.90 11.61
CA CYS A 46 4.93 -24.47 11.30
C CYS A 46 4.83 -23.58 12.55
N PHE A 47 4.01 -23.97 13.52
CA PHE A 47 3.87 -23.30 14.80
C PHE A 47 5.15 -23.37 15.64
N VAL A 48 5.82 -24.54 15.74
CA VAL A 48 7.09 -24.68 16.48
C VAL A 48 8.27 -24.05 15.75
N LEU A 49 8.34 -24.16 14.42
CA LEU A 49 9.34 -23.44 13.61
C LEU A 49 9.25 -21.92 13.82
N GLY A 50 8.05 -21.41 14.11
CA GLY A 50 7.86 -20.06 14.62
C GLY A 50 7.43 -19.04 13.56
N ILE A 51 6.68 -19.49 12.56
CA ILE A 51 6.13 -18.61 11.51
C ILE A 51 5.33 -17.46 12.14
N THR A 52 5.62 -16.24 11.69
CA THR A 52 5.03 -14.99 12.21
C THR A 52 3.68 -14.68 11.59
N ASN A 53 3.46 -15.06 10.34
CA ASN A 53 2.20 -14.88 9.64
C ASN A 53 1.24 -16.05 9.94
N LEU A 54 0.34 -15.85 10.92
CA LEU A 54 -0.59 -16.88 11.40
C LEU A 54 -1.53 -17.44 10.31
N SER A 55 -1.81 -16.68 9.23
CA SER A 55 -2.60 -17.18 8.11
C SER A 55 -1.98 -18.41 7.42
N GLN A 56 -0.64 -18.54 7.46
CA GLN A 56 0.06 -19.73 6.96
C GLN A 56 -0.10 -20.95 7.88
N VAL A 57 -0.49 -20.74 9.15
CA VAL A 57 -0.83 -21.76 10.15
C VAL A 57 -2.35 -21.92 10.25
N ARG A 58 -3.09 -21.45 9.22
CA ARG A 58 -4.56 -21.54 9.09
C ARG A 58 -5.29 -21.04 10.36
N ALA A 59 -4.88 -19.87 10.87
CA ALA A 59 -5.46 -19.19 12.04
C ALA A 59 -5.29 -17.67 11.93
N ASN A 60 -6.24 -16.90 12.46
CA ASN A 60 -6.18 -15.44 12.60
C ASN A 60 -5.56 -15.03 13.94
N ASN A 61 -5.76 -15.81 15.00
CA ASN A 61 -5.28 -15.52 16.35
C ASN A 61 -4.63 -16.76 17.00
N LEU A 62 -3.60 -16.57 17.83
CA LEU A 62 -2.93 -17.63 18.58
C LEU A 62 -3.89 -18.44 19.48
N GLN A 63 -5.01 -17.85 19.91
CA GLN A 63 -6.02 -18.52 20.74
C GLN A 63 -6.80 -19.61 19.96
N GLU A 64 -6.90 -19.50 18.64
CA GLU A 64 -7.56 -20.48 17.75
C GLU A 64 -6.73 -21.77 17.59
N LEU A 65 -5.45 -21.73 17.97
CA LEU A 65 -4.57 -22.90 18.00
C LEU A 65 -4.82 -23.79 19.22
N VAL A 66 -5.60 -23.32 20.20
CA VAL A 66 -5.99 -24.08 21.40
C VAL A 66 -7.31 -24.81 21.15
N TYR A 67 -7.41 -26.07 21.59
CA TYR A 67 -8.58 -26.93 21.33
C TYR A 67 -9.90 -26.24 21.75
N LYS A 68 -10.81 -26.08 20.78
CA LYS A 68 -12.09 -25.37 20.92
C LYS A 68 -11.98 -23.99 21.60
N GLN A 69 -10.88 -23.25 21.36
CA GLN A 69 -10.61 -21.94 21.99
C GLN A 69 -10.74 -21.97 23.53
N GLY A 70 -10.46 -23.11 24.18
CA GLY A 70 -10.59 -23.29 25.62
C GLY A 70 -12.01 -23.51 26.15
N GLN A 71 -13.05 -23.44 25.32
CA GLN A 71 -14.45 -23.68 25.73
C GLN A 71 -14.68 -25.09 26.29
N ALA A 72 -13.81 -26.05 25.97
CA ALA A 72 -13.82 -27.42 26.48
C ALA A 72 -12.82 -27.64 27.64
N GLY A 73 -12.48 -26.60 28.41
CA GLY A 73 -11.60 -26.66 29.58
C GLY A 73 -10.09 -26.74 29.30
N VAL A 74 -9.70 -27.02 28.06
CA VAL A 74 -8.29 -27.07 27.61
C VAL A 74 -7.77 -25.65 27.37
N THR A 75 -7.23 -25.00 28.40
CA THR A 75 -6.79 -23.58 28.35
C THR A 75 -5.37 -23.36 27.78
N LYS A 76 -4.66 -24.44 27.45
CA LYS A 76 -3.27 -24.45 26.98
C LYS A 76 -3.12 -25.34 25.75
N ALA A 77 -2.35 -24.88 24.77
CA ALA A 77 -1.76 -25.72 23.73
C ALA A 77 -0.25 -25.82 23.91
N SER A 78 0.30 -27.01 23.68
CA SER A 78 1.73 -27.29 23.65
C SER A 78 2.04 -28.19 22.46
N VAL A 79 2.98 -27.78 21.62
CA VAL A 79 3.56 -28.63 20.57
C VAL A 79 5.04 -28.80 20.88
N THR A 80 5.53 -30.03 20.80
CA THR A 80 6.96 -30.37 20.90
C THR A 80 7.36 -31.19 19.69
N ILE A 81 8.53 -30.91 19.12
CA ILE A 81 9.14 -31.71 18.06
C ILE A 81 10.49 -32.19 18.59
N VAL A 82 10.75 -33.49 18.45
CA VAL A 82 12.04 -34.10 18.74
C VAL A 82 12.75 -34.37 17.42
N PHE A 83 13.97 -33.85 17.31
CA PHE A 83 14.82 -34.00 16.15
C PHE A 83 16.02 -34.89 16.49
N ASN A 84 16.27 -35.91 15.67
CA ASN A 84 17.56 -36.60 15.61
C ASN A 84 18.66 -35.62 15.22
N ASN A 85 19.79 -35.64 15.93
CA ASN A 85 20.92 -34.76 15.72
C ASN A 85 22.27 -35.51 15.73
N GLN A 86 22.26 -36.80 15.37
CA GLN A 86 23.46 -37.67 15.43
C GLN A 86 24.56 -37.30 14.41
N ASP A 87 24.25 -36.55 13.34
CA ASP A 87 25.27 -35.98 12.45
C ASP A 87 25.73 -34.61 12.95
N ALA A 88 26.88 -34.58 13.62
CA ALA A 88 27.52 -33.36 14.11
C ALA A 88 27.86 -32.34 13.00
N LYS A 89 28.01 -32.74 11.73
CA LYS A 89 28.21 -31.79 10.61
C LYS A 89 26.91 -31.10 10.17
N ALA A 90 25.77 -31.72 10.46
CA ALA A 90 24.42 -31.20 10.20
C ALA A 90 23.67 -30.85 11.50
N SER A 91 24.43 -30.52 12.55
CA SER A 91 23.93 -30.03 13.84
C SER A 91 23.78 -28.51 13.84
N PRO A 92 22.81 -27.94 14.58
CA PRO A 92 22.84 -26.53 14.93
C PRO A 92 24.10 -26.16 15.72
N VAL A 93 24.59 -24.94 15.49
CA VAL A 93 25.81 -24.43 16.13
C VAL A 93 25.59 -24.23 17.64
N GLY A 94 26.46 -24.81 18.46
CA GLY A 94 26.35 -24.83 19.92
C GLY A 94 25.47 -25.93 20.50
N TYR A 95 25.01 -26.88 19.66
CA TYR A 95 24.20 -28.05 20.06
C TYR A 95 24.81 -29.39 19.61
N GLU A 96 26.06 -29.38 19.13
CA GLU A 96 26.78 -30.53 18.57
C GLU A 96 26.99 -31.68 19.58
N GLN A 97 26.89 -31.37 20.87
CA GLN A 97 26.98 -32.31 22.00
C GLN A 97 25.67 -33.04 22.33
N TYR A 98 24.56 -32.73 21.66
CA TYR A 98 23.25 -33.33 21.91
C TYR A 98 22.83 -34.22 20.73
N GLU A 99 22.68 -35.53 20.97
CA GLU A 99 22.21 -36.50 19.95
C GLU A 99 20.74 -36.30 19.55
N GLN A 100 19.94 -35.67 20.42
CA GLN A 100 18.56 -35.27 20.17
C GLN A 100 18.34 -33.82 20.60
N ILE A 101 17.56 -33.07 19.81
CA ILE A 101 17.15 -31.71 20.13
C ILE A 101 15.63 -31.67 20.17
N SER A 102 15.08 -31.29 21.33
CA SER A 102 13.65 -31.05 21.50
C SER A 102 13.34 -29.56 21.47
N VAL A 103 12.43 -29.14 20.60
CA VAL A 103 11.95 -27.75 20.52
C VAL A 103 10.45 -27.75 20.76
N ALA A 104 9.99 -26.98 21.73
CA ALA A 104 8.58 -26.85 22.05
C ALA A 104 8.11 -25.40 22.04
N ARG A 105 6.84 -25.19 21.67
CA ARG A 105 6.15 -23.90 21.76
C ARG A 105 4.84 -24.06 22.50
N GLN A 106 4.58 -23.17 23.45
CA GLN A 106 3.41 -23.21 24.32
C GLN A 106 2.64 -21.89 24.26
N VAL A 107 1.31 -22.01 24.13
CA VAL A 107 0.34 -20.90 24.17
C VAL A 107 -0.70 -21.21 25.25
N VAL A 108 -1.04 -20.19 26.03
CA VAL A 108 -2.08 -20.24 27.07
C VAL A 108 -3.05 -19.11 26.78
N ILE A 109 -4.35 -19.35 26.90
CA ILE A 109 -5.38 -18.32 26.67
C ILE A 109 -5.24 -17.23 27.73
N GLY A 110 -5.17 -15.96 27.31
CA GLY A 110 -4.84 -14.82 28.18
C GLY A 110 -3.38 -14.79 28.69
N GLY A 111 -2.56 -15.79 28.38
CA GLY A 111 -1.18 -15.93 28.85
C GLY A 111 -0.12 -15.53 27.83
N ARG A 112 1.16 -15.61 28.25
CA ARG A 112 2.32 -15.34 27.37
C ARG A 112 2.73 -16.59 26.59
N ASN A 113 2.95 -16.44 25.29
CA ASN A 113 3.57 -17.46 24.43
C ASN A 113 5.02 -17.71 24.90
N LYS A 114 5.45 -18.98 24.95
CA LYS A 114 6.82 -19.37 25.37
C LYS A 114 7.40 -20.40 24.42
N TYR A 115 8.71 -20.29 24.15
CA TYR A 115 9.51 -21.33 23.53
C TYR A 115 10.35 -22.06 24.58
N LEU A 116 10.60 -23.33 24.34
CA LEU A 116 11.47 -24.19 25.13
C LEU A 116 12.42 -24.93 24.18
N ILE A 117 13.72 -24.96 24.49
CA ILE A 117 14.72 -25.82 23.81
C ILE A 117 15.30 -26.72 24.90
N ASN A 118 15.20 -28.05 24.73
CA ASN A 118 15.58 -29.05 25.74
C ASN A 118 15.04 -28.71 27.15
N GLY A 119 13.78 -28.28 27.21
CA GLY A 119 13.09 -27.88 28.45
C GLY A 119 13.40 -26.47 28.98
N HIS A 120 14.48 -25.82 28.52
CA HIS A 120 14.87 -24.48 28.97
C HIS A 120 14.16 -23.38 28.17
N THR A 121 13.68 -22.32 28.84
CA THR A 121 12.96 -21.21 28.18
C THR A 121 13.89 -20.40 27.28
N ALA A 122 13.55 -20.32 25.98
CA ALA A 122 14.34 -19.64 24.96
C ALA A 122 13.63 -18.40 24.38
N GLN A 123 14.41 -17.45 23.88
CA GLN A 123 13.89 -16.32 23.10
C GLN A 123 13.61 -16.74 21.65
N VAL A 124 12.65 -16.06 21.00
CA VAL A 124 12.29 -16.30 19.59
C VAL A 124 13.50 -16.18 18.65
N SER A 125 14.38 -15.22 18.93
CA SER A 125 15.66 -15.01 18.22
C SER A 125 16.61 -16.20 18.32
N GLN A 126 16.68 -16.88 19.47
CA GLN A 126 17.51 -18.06 19.66
C GLN A 126 16.97 -19.26 18.87
N VAL A 127 15.65 -19.46 18.89
CA VAL A 127 14.97 -20.51 18.10
C VAL A 127 15.12 -20.27 16.61
N GLN A 128 14.95 -19.03 16.14
CA GLN A 128 15.16 -18.65 14.75
C GLN A 128 16.63 -18.85 14.32
N ASN A 129 17.61 -18.49 15.16
CA ASN A 129 19.03 -18.71 14.87
C ASN A 129 19.38 -20.21 14.81
N LEU A 130 18.82 -21.04 15.70
CA LEU A 130 18.98 -22.49 15.69
C LEU A 130 18.52 -23.07 14.35
N PHE A 131 17.27 -22.80 13.95
CA PHE A 131 16.74 -23.29 12.67
C PHE A 131 17.45 -22.69 11.46
N HIS A 132 17.87 -21.42 11.50
CA HIS A 132 18.64 -20.78 10.42
C HIS A 132 20.03 -21.42 10.23
N SER A 133 20.68 -21.89 11.31
CA SER A 133 21.98 -22.58 11.22
C SER A 133 21.89 -23.92 10.47
N VAL A 134 20.78 -24.65 10.60
CA VAL A 134 20.44 -25.84 9.80
C VAL A 134 19.62 -25.52 8.55
N GLN A 135 19.73 -24.27 8.05
CA GLN A 135 19.17 -23.78 6.78
C GLN A 135 17.63 -23.73 6.68
N LEU A 136 16.91 -23.96 7.79
CA LEU A 136 15.45 -23.83 7.88
C LEU A 136 15.06 -22.37 8.17
N ASN A 137 15.11 -21.51 7.14
CA ASN A 137 14.71 -20.10 7.32
C ASN A 137 13.19 -19.91 7.44
N VAL A 138 12.74 -19.71 8.67
CA VAL A 138 11.34 -19.49 9.07
C VAL A 138 10.68 -18.29 8.36
N ASN A 139 11.45 -17.26 7.99
CA ASN A 139 10.90 -15.99 7.51
C ASN A 139 10.53 -15.97 6.01
N ASN A 140 11.08 -16.89 5.21
CA ASN A 140 10.67 -17.11 3.82
C ASN A 140 10.93 -18.59 3.48
N PRO A 141 10.07 -19.51 3.96
CA PRO A 141 10.42 -20.92 4.04
C PRO A 141 10.30 -21.60 2.67
N HIS A 142 11.40 -21.61 1.90
CA HIS A 142 11.52 -22.37 0.65
C HIS A 142 11.25 -23.87 0.84
N PHE A 143 11.52 -24.39 2.04
CA PHE A 143 11.26 -25.77 2.42
C PHE A 143 9.78 -26.09 2.72
N LEU A 144 8.88 -25.10 2.66
CA LEU A 144 7.46 -25.23 2.99
C LEU A 144 6.58 -24.78 1.81
N ILE A 145 5.96 -25.75 1.13
CA ILE A 145 5.00 -25.50 0.06
C ILE A 145 3.58 -25.72 0.61
N MET A 146 3.02 -24.66 1.21
CA MET A 146 1.60 -24.63 1.58
C MET A 146 0.68 -24.52 0.36
N GLN A 147 -0.56 -24.95 0.52
CA GLN A 147 -1.65 -24.75 -0.44
C GLN A 147 -1.70 -23.28 -0.92
N GLY A 148 -1.76 -23.07 -2.25
CA GLY A 148 -1.74 -21.73 -2.86
C GLY A 148 -0.38 -21.00 -2.86
N ARG A 149 0.72 -21.59 -2.35
CA ARG A 149 2.08 -21.04 -2.54
C ARG A 149 2.57 -21.24 -3.98
N ILE A 150 2.21 -22.36 -4.62
CA ILE A 150 2.56 -22.70 -6.00
C ILE A 150 2.06 -21.65 -6.99
N THR A 151 0.78 -21.26 -6.90
CA THR A 151 0.18 -20.23 -7.76
C THR A 151 0.79 -18.85 -7.54
N LYS A 152 1.23 -18.53 -6.32
CA LYS A 152 1.97 -17.29 -6.03
C LYS A 152 3.35 -17.25 -6.68
N VAL A 153 4.10 -18.35 -6.69
CA VAL A 153 5.45 -18.41 -7.30
C VAL A 153 5.41 -18.16 -8.82
N LEU A 154 4.34 -18.55 -9.51
CA LEU A 154 4.14 -18.26 -10.94
C LEU A 154 3.87 -16.78 -11.25
N ASN A 155 3.24 -16.10 -10.32
CA ASN A 155 2.82 -14.70 -10.47
C ASN A 155 3.80 -13.74 -9.78
N MET A 156 4.99 -14.23 -9.38
CA MET A 156 6.05 -13.39 -8.81
C MET A 156 6.68 -12.49 -9.87
N LYS A 157 7.00 -11.26 -9.48
CA LYS A 157 7.70 -10.31 -10.34
C LYS A 157 9.19 -10.70 -10.48
N PRO A 158 9.88 -10.29 -11.56
CA PRO A 158 11.30 -10.61 -11.75
C PRO A 158 12.25 -10.34 -10.56
N PRO A 159 12.13 -9.24 -9.78
CA PRO A 159 12.95 -9.05 -8.58
C PRO A 159 12.55 -9.96 -7.39
N GLU A 160 11.33 -10.49 -7.36
CA GLU A 160 10.89 -11.45 -6.32
C GLU A 160 11.48 -12.84 -6.59
N ILE A 161 11.53 -13.25 -7.87
CA ILE A 161 12.22 -14.48 -8.31
C ILE A 161 13.72 -14.37 -8.06
N LEU A 162 14.34 -13.23 -8.36
CA LEU A 162 15.74 -12.95 -7.97
C LEU A 162 15.93 -13.07 -6.44
N GLY A 163 15.00 -12.53 -5.65
CA GLY A 163 15.01 -12.66 -4.19
C GLY A 163 14.89 -14.09 -3.67
N MET A 164 14.32 -15.03 -4.46
CA MET A 164 14.38 -16.46 -4.15
C MET A 164 15.77 -17.05 -4.39
N ILE A 165 16.47 -16.62 -5.45
CA ILE A 165 17.82 -17.08 -5.78
C ILE A 165 18.87 -16.50 -4.83
N GLU A 166 18.76 -15.22 -4.44
CA GLU A 166 19.59 -14.62 -3.38
C GLU A 166 19.45 -15.36 -2.04
N GLU A 167 18.28 -15.93 -1.77
CA GLU A 167 18.04 -16.68 -0.55
C GLU A 167 18.58 -18.12 -0.62
N ALA A 168 18.45 -18.80 -1.76
CA ALA A 168 19.12 -20.08 -2.02
C ALA A 168 20.66 -19.94 -1.99
N ALA A 169 21.20 -18.87 -2.56
CA ALA A 169 22.63 -18.51 -2.46
C ALA A 169 23.04 -18.17 -1.01
N GLY A 170 22.09 -17.75 -0.16
CA GLY A 170 22.32 -17.26 1.21
C GLY A 170 22.78 -15.81 1.29
N THR A 171 22.89 -15.10 0.15
CA THR A 171 23.36 -13.71 0.07
C THR A 171 22.41 -12.72 0.74
N ARG A 172 21.12 -13.05 0.86
CA ARG A 172 20.11 -12.22 1.51
C ARG A 172 20.42 -11.89 2.98
N MET A 173 21.12 -12.78 3.70
CA MET A 173 21.56 -12.49 5.09
C MET A 173 22.66 -11.43 5.14
N TYR A 174 23.55 -11.42 4.14
CA TYR A 174 24.57 -10.41 3.98
C TYR A 174 23.97 -9.05 3.62
N GLU A 175 23.03 -8.97 2.67
CA GLU A 175 22.40 -7.68 2.29
C GLU A 175 21.68 -7.02 3.49
N ASN A 176 20.98 -7.81 4.31
CA ASN A 176 20.39 -7.33 5.57
C ASN A 176 21.44 -6.80 6.57
N LYS A 177 22.58 -7.49 6.72
CA LYS A 177 23.70 -7.04 7.57
C LYS A 177 24.37 -5.79 7.01
N LYS A 178 24.54 -5.68 5.69
CA LYS A 178 25.07 -4.51 4.98
C LYS A 178 24.17 -3.29 5.19
N LEU A 179 22.85 -3.42 5.05
CA LEU A 179 21.90 -2.34 5.35
C LEU A 179 21.95 -1.89 6.82
N ALA A 180 22.15 -2.83 7.77
CA ALA A 180 22.36 -2.49 9.18
C ALA A 180 23.72 -1.81 9.44
N ALA A 181 24.78 -2.25 8.76
CA ALA A 181 26.11 -1.63 8.83
C ALA A 181 26.09 -0.21 8.26
N LEU A 182 25.48 0.02 7.10
CA LEU A 182 25.32 1.35 6.49
C LEU A 182 24.51 2.30 7.38
N LYS A 183 23.41 1.83 7.99
CA LYS A 183 22.64 2.61 8.98
C LYS A 183 23.45 2.94 10.25
N THR A 184 24.42 2.10 10.61
CA THR A 184 25.33 2.33 11.74
C THR A 184 26.47 3.29 11.36
N MET A 185 26.97 3.19 10.13
CA MET A 185 27.97 4.08 9.55
C MET A 185 27.44 5.51 9.46
N ALA A 186 26.23 5.72 8.92
CA ALA A 186 25.58 7.03 8.88
C ALA A 186 25.33 7.65 10.27
N LYS A 187 25.20 6.82 11.33
CA LYS A 187 25.16 7.27 12.73
C LYS A 187 26.53 7.62 13.30
N LYS A 188 27.61 6.95 12.88
CA LYS A 188 28.99 7.34 13.21
C LYS A 188 29.40 8.63 12.46
N GLU A 189 28.93 8.80 11.22
CA GLU A 189 29.24 9.93 10.33
C GLU A 189 28.80 11.27 10.94
N LYS A 190 27.55 11.37 11.42
CA LYS A 190 27.09 12.54 12.17
C LYS A 190 27.96 12.87 13.40
N LYS A 191 28.54 11.87 14.06
CA LYS A 191 29.48 12.10 15.17
C LYS A 191 30.84 12.60 14.72
N VAL A 192 31.26 12.32 13.49
CA VAL A 192 32.44 12.93 12.88
C VAL A 192 32.16 14.39 12.55
N ASP A 193 30.95 14.71 12.06
CA ASP A 193 30.52 16.11 11.84
C ASP A 193 30.45 16.91 13.16
N GLU A 194 29.90 16.31 14.23
CA GLU A 194 29.92 16.85 15.60
C GLU A 194 31.36 17.12 16.08
N ILE A 195 32.28 16.14 15.93
CA ILE A 195 33.70 16.28 16.30
C ILE A 195 34.40 17.37 15.48
N ASN A 196 34.13 17.45 14.17
CA ASN A 196 34.71 18.48 13.31
C ASN A 196 34.21 19.88 13.67
N SER A 197 32.93 20.02 14.05
CA SER A 197 32.38 21.29 14.56
C SER A 197 33.06 21.72 15.86
N ILE A 198 33.22 20.81 16.83
CA ILE A 198 33.91 21.08 18.11
C ILE A 198 35.38 21.44 17.87
N LEU A 199 36.07 20.72 16.99
CA LEU A 199 37.45 21.02 16.62
C LEU A 199 37.60 22.41 15.97
N ALA A 200 36.70 22.78 15.05
CA ALA A 200 36.77 24.05 14.33
C ALA A 200 36.36 25.26 15.19
N ASN A 201 35.28 25.13 15.96
CA ASN A 201 34.66 26.26 16.67
C ASN A 201 35.17 26.46 18.10
N GLU A 202 35.60 25.39 18.79
CA GLU A 202 35.96 25.44 20.21
C GLU A 202 37.46 25.19 20.44
N ILE A 203 37.98 24.05 19.96
CA ILE A 203 39.33 23.60 20.32
C ILE A 203 40.42 24.32 19.54
N THR A 204 40.31 24.47 18.22
CA THR A 204 41.37 25.15 17.42
C THR A 204 41.53 26.63 17.80
N PRO A 205 40.47 27.44 17.94
CA PRO A 205 40.62 28.85 18.33
C PRO A 205 41.19 29.03 19.75
N THR A 206 40.85 28.15 20.69
CA THR A 206 41.44 28.18 22.04
C THR A 206 42.90 27.73 22.03
N LEU A 207 43.29 26.78 21.18
CA LEU A 207 44.68 26.35 20.99
C LEU A 207 45.56 27.47 20.43
N GLU A 208 45.08 28.18 19.41
CA GLU A 208 45.79 29.33 18.81
C GLU A 208 45.96 30.48 19.81
N LYS A 209 44.91 30.78 20.59
CA LYS A 209 44.97 31.75 21.68
C LYS A 209 46.01 31.37 22.75
N LEU A 210 46.02 30.12 23.20
CA LEU A 210 47.02 29.62 24.17
C LEU A 210 48.45 29.61 23.60
N ARG A 211 48.62 29.37 22.30
CA ARG A 211 49.91 29.50 21.59
C ARG A 211 50.40 30.95 21.58
N ALA A 212 49.52 31.92 21.32
CA ALA A 212 49.85 33.34 21.43
C ALA A 212 50.28 33.71 22.86
N GLU A 213 49.48 33.33 23.87
CA GLU A 213 49.79 33.57 25.30
C GLU A 213 51.14 32.95 25.73
N LYS A 214 51.51 31.78 25.20
CA LYS A 214 52.83 31.14 25.43
C LYS A 214 53.99 31.99 24.91
N THR A 215 53.87 32.58 23.71
CA THR A 215 54.93 33.47 23.17
C THR A 215 55.04 34.79 23.95
N HIS A 216 53.93 35.28 24.51
CA HIS A 216 53.91 36.45 25.39
C HIS A 216 54.62 36.17 26.72
N TYR A 217 54.42 34.99 27.31
CA TYR A 217 55.08 34.58 28.56
C TYR A 217 56.62 34.53 28.43
N LEU A 218 57.14 33.94 27.36
CA LEU A 218 58.59 33.82 27.16
C LEU A 218 59.27 35.19 26.96
N LYS A 219 58.61 36.13 26.26
CA LYS A 219 59.11 37.51 26.11
C LYS A 219 59.12 38.29 27.43
N TRP A 220 58.10 38.08 28.28
CA TRP A 220 58.01 38.73 29.60
C TRP A 220 59.17 38.35 30.53
N ALA A 221 59.60 37.08 30.51
CA ALA A 221 60.71 36.60 31.33
C ALA A 221 62.05 37.28 30.98
N ALA A 222 62.35 37.43 29.68
CA ALA A 222 63.58 38.08 29.21
C ALA A 222 63.62 39.59 29.48
N ASN A 223 62.49 40.29 29.43
CA ASN A 223 62.44 41.74 29.70
C ASN A 223 62.77 42.09 31.16
N ASN A 224 62.56 41.16 32.11
CA ASN A 224 62.70 41.45 33.54
C ASN A 224 64.16 41.75 33.96
N THR A 225 65.14 41.04 33.40
CA THR A 225 66.57 41.22 33.72
C THR A 225 67.15 42.52 33.19
N GLU A 226 66.71 43.00 32.01
CA GLU A 226 67.18 44.30 31.47
C GLU A 226 66.57 45.49 32.23
N MET A 227 65.36 45.33 32.76
CA MET A 227 64.68 46.38 33.54
C MET A 227 65.44 46.77 34.82
N GLU A 228 65.99 45.82 35.58
CA GLU A 228 66.66 46.14 36.86
C GLU A 228 67.88 47.05 36.67
N ARG A 229 68.62 46.86 35.58
CA ARG A 229 69.78 47.68 35.22
C ARG A 229 69.38 49.10 34.83
N LEU A 230 68.33 49.24 34.01
CA LEU A 230 67.79 50.54 33.61
C LEU A 230 67.11 51.29 34.78
N GLN A 231 66.54 50.56 35.74
CA GLN A 231 65.78 51.16 36.85
C GLN A 231 66.62 52.08 37.75
N ARG A 232 67.90 51.74 38.00
CA ARG A 232 68.77 52.59 38.83
C ARG A 232 69.06 53.95 38.17
N PHE A 233 69.29 53.96 36.86
CA PHE A 233 69.56 55.16 36.07
C PHE A 233 68.38 56.15 36.12
N CYS A 234 67.15 55.65 35.95
CA CYS A 234 65.96 56.49 35.90
C CYS A 234 65.57 57.07 37.27
N VAL A 235 65.82 56.34 38.36
CA VAL A 235 65.52 56.81 39.72
C VAL A 235 66.28 58.09 40.10
N ALA A 236 67.53 58.24 39.63
CA ALA A 236 68.32 59.45 39.85
C ALA A 236 67.72 60.69 39.15
N HIS A 237 67.24 60.51 37.91
CA HIS A 237 66.57 61.56 37.14
C HIS A 237 65.18 61.91 37.70
N ASP A 238 64.41 60.90 38.08
CA ASP A 238 63.04 61.06 38.56
C ASP A 238 62.98 61.79 39.93
N TYR A 239 64.06 61.71 40.73
CA TYR A 239 64.25 62.54 41.92
C TYR A 239 64.23 64.05 41.60
N GLN A 240 65.06 64.48 40.64
CA GLN A 240 65.20 65.88 40.26
C GLN A 240 63.91 66.41 39.60
N LYS A 241 63.26 65.58 38.77
CA LYS A 241 62.00 65.90 38.11
C LYS A 241 60.79 66.00 39.06
N ALA A 242 60.77 65.22 40.13
CA ALA A 242 59.69 65.27 41.14
C ALA A 242 59.66 66.60 41.90
N HIS A 243 60.82 67.25 42.06
CA HIS A 243 60.94 68.56 42.72
C HIS A 243 60.21 69.66 41.93
N ASP A 244 60.47 69.75 40.62
CA ASP A 244 59.91 70.81 39.75
C ASP A 244 58.42 70.60 39.41
N ALA A 245 57.95 69.35 39.42
CA ALA A 245 56.54 69.01 39.19
C ALA A 245 55.61 69.59 40.26
N LEU A 246 56.10 69.73 41.49
CA LEU A 246 55.34 70.15 42.67
C LEU A 246 54.87 71.62 42.61
N ALA A 247 55.52 72.45 41.79
CA ALA A 247 55.19 73.87 41.63
C ALA A 247 54.05 74.14 40.62
N ASN A 248 53.79 73.23 39.67
CA ASN A 248 52.95 73.49 38.49
C ASN A 248 51.59 72.78 38.49
N THR A 249 51.36 71.81 39.37
CA THR A 249 50.17 70.94 39.31
C THR A 249 48.84 71.64 39.64
N ALA A 250 48.84 72.64 40.53
CA ALA A 250 47.62 73.21 41.10
C ALA A 250 46.64 73.82 40.06
N GLN A 251 47.13 74.62 39.10
CA GLN A 251 46.27 75.31 38.12
C GLN A 251 45.58 74.39 37.10
N HIS A 252 46.06 73.14 36.94
CA HIS A 252 45.52 72.22 35.94
C HIS A 252 44.36 71.34 36.46
N VAL A 253 44.24 71.17 37.78
CA VAL A 253 43.20 70.32 38.39
C VAL A 253 41.80 70.89 38.18
N GLU A 254 41.61 72.19 38.39
CA GLU A 254 40.31 72.87 38.30
C GLU A 254 39.65 72.73 36.91
N LYS A 255 40.43 72.95 35.84
CA LYS A 255 39.95 72.82 34.45
C LYS A 255 39.54 71.38 34.10
N MET A 256 40.20 70.38 34.67
CA MET A 256 39.86 68.97 34.46
C MET A 256 38.58 68.56 35.20
N GLN A 257 38.33 69.12 36.39
CA GLN A 257 37.09 68.85 37.14
C GLN A 257 35.83 69.33 36.40
N GLN A 258 35.92 70.44 35.65
CA GLN A 258 34.81 70.91 34.81
C GLN A 258 34.51 69.93 33.66
N ALA A 259 35.54 69.45 32.97
CA ALA A 259 35.40 68.45 31.90
C ALA A 259 34.83 67.11 32.40
N GLN A 260 35.20 66.68 33.62
CA GLN A 260 34.67 65.45 34.22
C GLN A 260 33.14 65.51 34.44
N ARG A 261 32.59 66.69 34.78
CA ARG A 261 31.14 66.87 35.01
C ARG A 261 30.35 66.79 33.70
N ALA A 262 30.78 67.53 32.67
CA ALA A 262 30.13 67.51 31.36
C ALA A 262 30.13 66.11 30.72
N ALA A 263 31.22 65.34 30.89
CA ALA A 263 31.27 63.95 30.42
C ALA A 263 30.28 63.03 31.16
N LYS A 264 30.07 63.24 32.46
CA LYS A 264 29.12 62.47 33.28
C LYS A 264 27.66 62.75 32.89
N GLU A 265 27.31 64.02 32.65
CA GLU A 265 25.96 64.42 32.24
C GLU A 265 25.57 63.78 30.90
N GLN A 266 26.51 63.67 29.94
CA GLN A 266 26.27 62.95 28.67
C GLN A 266 26.28 61.41 28.82
N GLU A 267 27.05 60.84 29.75
CA GLU A 267 27.01 59.39 30.08
C GLU A 267 25.65 58.98 30.68
N GLU A 268 25.04 59.87 31.47
CA GLU A 268 23.70 59.69 32.05
C GLU A 268 22.59 59.87 30.98
N GLN A 269 22.69 60.88 30.11
CA GLN A 269 21.72 61.07 29.02
C GLN A 269 21.72 59.89 28.02
N ILE A 270 22.89 59.41 27.59
CA ILE A 270 22.98 58.20 26.75
C ILE A 270 22.57 56.95 27.52
N GLY A 271 22.63 56.96 28.85
CA GLY A 271 22.04 55.93 29.69
C GLY A 271 20.55 55.75 29.45
N HIS A 272 19.78 56.83 29.55
CA HIS A 272 18.33 56.80 29.32
C HIS A 272 17.97 56.52 27.84
N GLU A 273 18.77 56.98 26.87
CA GLU A 273 18.58 56.59 25.46
C GLU A 273 18.81 55.08 25.23
N MET A 274 19.70 54.44 26.01
CA MET A 274 19.88 52.99 25.94
C MET A 274 18.73 52.23 26.60
N GLU A 275 18.25 52.69 27.77
CA GLU A 275 17.10 52.09 28.46
C GLU A 275 15.85 52.08 27.57
N GLN A 276 15.56 53.20 26.88
CA GLN A 276 14.44 53.29 25.93
C GLN A 276 14.60 52.33 24.73
N VAL A 277 15.80 52.19 24.17
CA VAL A 277 16.06 51.26 23.06
C VAL A 277 16.01 49.80 23.53
N GLU A 278 16.31 49.52 24.80
CA GLU A 278 16.19 48.19 25.40
C GLU A 278 14.71 47.83 25.63
N GLU A 279 13.88 48.77 26.08
CA GLU A 279 12.41 48.61 26.12
C GLU A 279 11.80 48.41 24.71
N GLU A 280 12.24 49.16 23.69
CA GLU A 280 11.84 48.96 22.29
C GLU A 280 12.21 47.55 21.78
N ILE A 281 13.40 47.05 22.13
CA ILE A 281 13.90 45.72 21.75
C ILE A 281 13.12 44.60 22.46
N ASP A 282 12.85 44.71 23.77
CA ASP A 282 12.09 43.71 24.52
C ASP A 282 10.63 43.62 24.04
N ALA A 283 10.00 44.77 23.75
CA ALA A 283 8.64 44.79 23.16
C ALA A 283 8.58 44.09 21.80
N LEU A 284 9.57 44.31 20.92
CA LEU A 284 9.66 43.63 19.63
C LEU A 284 10.04 42.14 19.77
N HIS A 285 10.84 41.77 20.78
CA HIS A 285 11.08 40.37 21.10
C HIS A 285 9.80 39.66 21.59
N GLU A 286 8.98 40.31 22.43
CA GLU A 286 7.70 39.75 22.86
C GLU A 286 6.70 39.63 21.69
N GLN A 287 6.68 40.61 20.77
CA GLN A 287 5.89 40.54 19.53
C GLN A 287 6.36 39.40 18.62
N ARG A 288 7.67 39.19 18.49
CA ARG A 288 8.28 38.11 17.71
C ARG A 288 8.03 36.73 18.31
N GLU A 289 8.09 36.58 19.64
CA GLU A 289 7.70 35.35 20.34
C GLU A 289 6.22 35.02 20.11
N LYS A 290 5.33 36.03 20.14
CA LYS A 290 3.90 35.87 19.83
C LYS A 290 3.68 35.38 18.39
N GLU A 291 4.40 35.92 17.40
CA GLU A 291 4.29 35.48 16.00
C GLU A 291 4.99 34.15 15.69
N MET A 292 6.09 33.82 16.38
CA MET A 292 6.77 32.51 16.29
C MET A 292 6.05 31.40 17.08
N GLY A 293 4.93 31.73 17.75
CA GLY A 293 4.20 30.84 18.63
C GLY A 293 3.59 29.59 17.96
N LYS A 294 2.87 28.81 18.77
CA LYS A 294 2.29 27.52 18.36
C LYS A 294 1.41 27.61 17.11
N GLU A 295 0.75 28.73 16.87
CA GLU A 295 -0.07 28.96 15.67
C GLU A 295 0.75 28.96 14.38
N PHE A 296 1.93 29.57 14.35
CA PHE A 296 2.80 29.58 13.16
C PHE A 296 3.31 28.18 12.84
N GLN A 297 3.72 27.42 13.86
CA GLN A 297 4.11 26.03 13.69
C GLN A 297 2.91 25.15 13.27
N GLN A 298 1.71 25.39 13.80
CA GLN A 298 0.49 24.70 13.35
C GLN A 298 0.09 25.05 11.91
N LEU A 299 0.17 26.31 11.48
CA LEU A 299 -0.07 26.70 10.09
C LEU A 299 0.96 26.02 9.16
N LYS A 300 2.24 26.05 9.53
CA LYS A 300 3.32 25.39 8.78
C LYS A 300 3.07 23.88 8.66
N ASP A 301 2.77 23.20 9.76
CA ASP A 301 2.45 21.77 9.79
C ASP A 301 1.18 21.46 8.97
N ASN A 302 0.19 22.36 8.98
CA ASN A 302 -1.05 22.18 8.22
C ASN A 302 -0.85 22.42 6.71
N VAL A 303 -0.08 23.44 6.31
CA VAL A 303 0.35 23.63 4.91
C VAL A 303 1.16 22.43 4.43
N GLU A 304 2.04 21.86 5.28
CA GLU A 304 2.79 20.64 4.92
C GLU A 304 1.90 19.39 4.81
N LYS A 305 0.87 19.23 5.66
CA LYS A 305 -0.14 18.16 5.56
C LYS A 305 -0.97 18.30 4.29
N ILE A 306 -1.57 19.47 4.06
CA ILE A 306 -2.43 19.73 2.90
C ILE A 306 -1.59 19.64 1.60
N GLY A 307 -0.35 20.13 1.59
CA GLY A 307 0.56 19.96 0.46
C GLY A 307 0.84 18.50 0.11
N LYS A 308 1.00 17.62 1.12
CA LYS A 308 1.11 16.16 0.90
C LYS A 308 -0.19 15.56 0.33
N GLU A 309 -1.36 16.07 0.74
CA GLU A 309 -2.65 15.68 0.17
C GLU A 309 -2.79 16.15 -1.30
N VAL A 310 -2.43 17.39 -1.63
CA VAL A 310 -2.39 17.90 -3.02
C VAL A 310 -1.51 17.01 -3.90
N VAL A 311 -0.29 16.69 -3.46
CA VAL A 311 0.63 15.80 -4.19
C VAL A 311 0.03 14.40 -4.35
N LYS A 312 -0.55 13.82 -3.29
CA LYS A 312 -1.22 12.51 -3.29
C LYS A 312 -2.39 12.45 -4.29
N PHE A 313 -3.24 13.48 -4.34
CA PHE A 313 -4.36 13.53 -5.28
C PHE A 313 -3.92 13.91 -6.71
N THR A 314 -2.88 14.73 -6.88
CA THR A 314 -2.29 15.02 -8.21
C THR A 314 -1.67 13.76 -8.81
N THR A 315 -0.96 12.96 -8.02
CA THR A 315 -0.43 11.67 -8.48
C THR A 315 -1.55 10.68 -8.80
N LYS A 316 -2.64 10.64 -8.03
CA LYS A 316 -3.85 9.86 -8.41
C LYS A 316 -4.43 10.32 -9.75
N LEU A 317 -4.62 11.64 -9.95
CA LEU A 317 -5.15 12.20 -11.19
C LEU A 317 -4.28 11.81 -12.39
N LYS A 318 -2.95 11.90 -12.24
CA LYS A 318 -1.99 11.46 -13.27
C LYS A 318 -2.08 9.96 -13.58
N HIS A 319 -2.24 9.10 -12.57
CA HIS A 319 -2.46 7.68 -12.80
C HIS A 319 -3.81 7.40 -13.49
N CYS A 320 -4.91 8.04 -13.08
CA CYS A 320 -6.20 7.92 -13.76
C CYS A 320 -6.10 8.35 -15.23
N LYS A 321 -5.48 9.51 -15.52
CA LYS A 321 -5.29 10.02 -16.89
C LYS A 321 -4.41 9.07 -17.73
N ALA A 322 -3.32 8.54 -17.18
CA ALA A 322 -2.48 7.56 -17.86
C ALA A 322 -3.20 6.21 -18.11
N SER A 323 -4.06 5.74 -17.19
CA SER A 323 -4.88 4.54 -17.42
C SER A 323 -6.00 4.76 -18.43
N ILE A 324 -6.58 5.96 -18.50
CA ILE A 324 -7.54 6.35 -19.54
C ILE A 324 -6.85 6.42 -20.90
N GLU A 325 -5.66 7.01 -20.98
CA GLU A 325 -4.84 7.07 -22.18
C GLU A 325 -4.44 5.66 -22.66
N GLN A 326 -4.01 4.78 -21.75
CA GLN A 326 -3.70 3.38 -22.06
C GLN A 326 -4.93 2.63 -22.62
N GLN A 327 -6.10 2.74 -21.97
CA GLN A 327 -7.31 2.06 -22.46
C GLN A 327 -7.89 2.70 -23.73
N ALA A 328 -7.72 4.01 -23.94
CA ALA A 328 -8.12 4.68 -25.19
C ALA A 328 -7.23 4.26 -26.38
N ASN A 329 -5.93 4.05 -26.14
CA ASN A 329 -5.03 3.48 -27.15
C ASN A 329 -5.36 2.01 -27.43
N ALA A 330 -5.80 1.24 -26.43
CA ALA A 330 -6.30 -0.12 -26.63
C ALA A 330 -7.64 -0.15 -27.40
N GLU A 331 -8.56 0.77 -27.11
CA GLU A 331 -9.80 0.96 -27.89
C GLU A 331 -9.49 1.31 -29.35
N ALA A 332 -8.56 2.24 -29.59
CA ALA A 332 -8.14 2.63 -30.93
C ALA A 332 -7.54 1.46 -31.73
N GLY A 333 -6.63 0.69 -31.14
CA GLY A 333 -6.03 -0.49 -31.79
C GLY A 333 -7.03 -1.62 -32.06
N MET A 334 -8.01 -1.83 -31.18
CA MET A 334 -9.08 -2.82 -31.40
C MET A 334 -10.07 -2.36 -32.48
N ASN A 335 -10.39 -1.06 -32.54
CA ASN A 335 -11.19 -0.49 -33.63
C ASN A 335 -10.46 -0.56 -34.99
N GLU A 336 -9.13 -0.42 -34.99
CA GLU A 336 -8.29 -0.60 -36.19
C GLU A 336 -8.32 -2.07 -36.66
N GLN A 337 -8.13 -3.04 -35.76
CA GLN A 337 -8.25 -4.48 -36.05
C GLN A 337 -9.67 -4.88 -36.50
N GLN A 338 -10.71 -4.27 -35.93
CA GLN A 338 -12.09 -4.43 -36.41
C GLN A 338 -12.25 -3.89 -37.84
N ALA A 339 -11.74 -2.69 -38.14
CA ALA A 339 -11.81 -2.12 -39.49
C ALA A 339 -10.99 -2.93 -40.53
N GLU A 340 -9.88 -3.56 -40.12
CA GLU A 340 -9.13 -4.49 -40.96
C GLU A 340 -9.89 -5.79 -41.23
N THR A 341 -10.52 -6.38 -40.21
CA THR A 341 -11.34 -7.61 -40.36
C THR A 341 -12.63 -7.35 -41.14
N GLU A 342 -13.29 -6.21 -40.96
CA GLU A 342 -14.41 -5.75 -41.81
C GLU A 342 -13.99 -5.60 -43.27
N GLN A 343 -12.81 -5.03 -43.54
CA GLN A 343 -12.25 -4.95 -44.89
C GLN A 343 -11.80 -6.29 -45.46
N ALA A 344 -11.35 -7.24 -44.63
CA ALA A 344 -11.03 -8.60 -45.05
C ALA A 344 -12.30 -9.35 -45.45
N MET A 345 -13.35 -9.31 -44.62
CA MET A 345 -14.69 -9.84 -44.93
C MET A 345 -15.26 -9.25 -46.23
N ALA A 346 -15.14 -7.92 -46.43
CA ALA A 346 -15.59 -7.26 -47.66
C ALA A 346 -14.77 -7.59 -48.92
N LYS A 347 -13.59 -8.21 -48.78
CA LYS A 347 -12.80 -8.80 -49.87
C LYS A 347 -13.20 -10.26 -50.09
N LEU A 348 -13.17 -11.08 -49.02
CA LEU A 348 -13.59 -12.48 -49.02
C LEU A 348 -14.98 -12.67 -49.64
N ALA A 349 -15.97 -11.85 -49.27
CA ALA A 349 -17.31 -11.89 -49.87
C ALA A 349 -17.32 -11.68 -51.39
N LYS A 350 -16.47 -10.78 -51.91
CA LYS A 350 -16.32 -10.53 -53.36
C LYS A 350 -15.54 -11.65 -54.05
N ASP A 351 -14.57 -12.24 -53.38
CA ASP A 351 -13.77 -13.34 -53.93
C ASP A 351 -14.55 -14.67 -53.91
N ILE A 352 -15.41 -14.90 -52.93
CA ILE A 352 -16.48 -15.93 -52.94
C ILE A 352 -17.44 -15.69 -54.11
N GLU A 353 -17.86 -14.45 -54.37
CA GLU A 353 -18.74 -14.14 -55.51
C GLU A 353 -18.06 -14.42 -56.87
N LYS A 354 -16.78 -14.08 -57.01
CA LYS A 354 -15.95 -14.45 -58.18
C LYS A 354 -15.78 -15.95 -58.30
N ALA A 355 -15.48 -16.64 -57.20
CA ALA A 355 -15.30 -18.10 -57.17
C ALA A 355 -16.59 -18.83 -57.55
N LYS A 356 -17.76 -18.40 -57.05
CA LYS A 356 -19.08 -18.91 -57.50
C LYS A 356 -19.29 -18.70 -59.00
N LYS A 357 -19.01 -17.49 -59.53
CA LYS A 357 -19.10 -17.23 -60.99
C LYS A 357 -18.14 -18.09 -61.81
N LYS A 358 -16.92 -18.30 -61.31
CA LYS A 358 -15.88 -19.16 -61.90
C LYS A 358 -16.29 -20.64 -61.90
N VAL A 359 -16.84 -21.15 -60.80
CA VAL A 359 -17.42 -22.50 -60.72
C VAL A 359 -18.53 -22.65 -61.76
N ASN A 360 -19.53 -21.77 -61.75
CA ASN A 360 -20.64 -21.83 -62.71
C ASN A 360 -20.15 -21.81 -64.18
N GLN A 361 -19.21 -20.92 -64.54
CA GLN A 361 -18.65 -20.86 -65.90
C GLN A 361 -17.86 -22.13 -66.27
N VAL A 362 -17.10 -22.70 -65.33
CA VAL A 362 -16.38 -23.95 -65.57
C VAL A 362 -17.36 -25.12 -65.68
N GLU A 363 -18.46 -25.12 -64.92
CA GLU A 363 -19.54 -26.14 -64.95
C GLU A 363 -20.39 -26.06 -66.23
N GLU A 364 -20.70 -24.86 -66.71
CA GLU A 364 -21.26 -24.60 -68.04
C GLU A 364 -20.31 -25.09 -69.15
N SER A 365 -19.00 -24.81 -69.05
CA SER A 365 -18.03 -25.31 -70.04
C SER A 365 -17.82 -26.82 -69.97
N TYR A 366 -17.91 -27.41 -68.77
CA TYR A 366 -17.81 -28.84 -68.53
C TYR A 366 -18.98 -29.55 -69.20
N THR A 367 -20.21 -29.15 -68.87
CA THR A 367 -21.43 -29.72 -69.46
C THR A 367 -21.50 -29.49 -70.97
N ALA A 368 -21.07 -28.34 -71.49
CA ALA A 368 -20.97 -28.10 -72.93
C ALA A 368 -19.97 -29.06 -73.62
N LYS A 369 -18.77 -29.28 -73.06
CA LYS A 369 -17.77 -30.20 -73.63
C LYS A 369 -18.03 -31.68 -73.31
N GLU A 370 -18.82 -31.98 -72.29
CA GLU A 370 -19.34 -33.32 -72.04
C GLU A 370 -20.42 -33.66 -73.07
N ASN A 371 -21.33 -32.73 -73.36
CA ASN A 371 -22.30 -32.86 -74.45
C ASN A 371 -21.61 -32.98 -75.82
N GLU A 372 -20.62 -32.13 -76.14
CA GLU A 372 -19.88 -32.24 -77.41
C GLU A 372 -19.09 -33.56 -77.53
N ALA A 373 -18.50 -34.05 -76.44
CA ALA A 373 -17.85 -35.36 -76.42
C ALA A 373 -18.86 -36.51 -76.58
N ASN A 374 -20.04 -36.42 -75.94
CA ASN A 374 -21.13 -37.36 -76.12
C ASN A 374 -21.66 -37.35 -77.56
N ASP A 375 -21.80 -36.17 -78.18
CA ASP A 375 -22.27 -36.02 -79.56
C ASP A 375 -21.23 -36.49 -80.59
N TYR A 376 -19.92 -36.33 -80.34
CA TYR A 376 -18.91 -37.00 -81.17
C TYR A 376 -18.86 -38.51 -80.94
N GLN A 377 -19.08 -39.00 -79.71
CA GLN A 377 -19.20 -40.44 -79.46
C GLN A 377 -20.40 -41.01 -80.23
N ARG A 378 -21.53 -40.30 -80.21
CA ARG A 378 -22.74 -40.58 -80.97
C ARG A 378 -22.55 -40.49 -82.48
N GLN A 379 -21.70 -39.61 -83.01
CA GLN A 379 -21.43 -39.53 -84.46
C GLN A 379 -20.42 -40.57 -84.96
N ILE A 380 -19.46 -41.00 -84.12
CA ILE A 380 -18.70 -42.23 -84.37
C ILE A 380 -19.66 -43.40 -84.37
N GLN A 381 -20.55 -43.44 -83.37
CA GLN A 381 -21.72 -44.31 -83.33
C GLN A 381 -22.83 -43.85 -84.30
N ALA A 382 -22.48 -43.35 -85.48
CA ALA A 382 -23.40 -43.14 -86.60
C ALA A 382 -22.76 -43.46 -87.96
N LEU A 383 -21.61 -44.16 -87.99
CA LEU A 383 -20.78 -44.36 -89.19
C LEU A 383 -20.09 -45.73 -89.35
N ASN A 384 -20.39 -46.76 -88.55
CA ASN A 384 -19.82 -48.12 -88.61
C ASN A 384 -20.33 -49.11 -89.70
N ALA A 385 -21.34 -50.00 -89.66
CA ALA A 385 -22.63 -50.22 -88.95
C ALA A 385 -23.96 -49.80 -89.65
N GLY A 386 -23.96 -49.40 -90.93
CA GLY A 386 -25.21 -49.25 -91.71
C GLY A 386 -25.44 -47.92 -92.47
N MET A 387 -25.99 -46.90 -91.80
CA MET A 387 -26.79 -45.81 -92.40
C MET A 387 -26.05 -44.46 -92.64
N GLU A 388 -26.61 -43.58 -93.46
CA GLU A 388 -26.16 -42.19 -93.66
C GLU A 388 -27.33 -41.21 -93.40
N GLN A 389 -27.06 -40.16 -92.60
CA GLN A 389 -27.94 -39.00 -92.30
C GLN A 389 -29.42 -39.35 -91.99
N SER A 390 -29.84 -39.52 -90.72
CA SER A 390 -29.58 -38.57 -89.62
C SER A 390 -29.85 -39.19 -88.24
N GLY A 391 -28.96 -38.92 -87.26
CA GLY A 391 -29.21 -39.20 -85.83
C GLY A 391 -28.64 -40.51 -85.27
N ASP A 392 -27.34 -40.50 -84.95
CA ASP A 392 -26.78 -41.07 -83.72
C ASP A 392 -27.24 -42.50 -83.31
N SER A 393 -26.88 -43.52 -84.10
CA SER A 393 -27.24 -44.91 -83.81
C SER A 393 -26.36 -45.99 -84.48
N ASP A 394 -25.22 -46.33 -83.88
CA ASP A 394 -24.47 -47.55 -84.09
C ASP A 394 -24.23 -48.29 -82.78
N GLU A 395 -24.62 -49.55 -82.74
CA GLU A 395 -23.61 -50.61 -82.88
C GLU A 395 -24.01 -51.39 -84.14
N SER A 396 -23.24 -52.37 -84.63
CA SER A 396 -23.88 -53.34 -85.53
C SER A 396 -25.04 -53.99 -84.77
N LEU A 397 -26.22 -54.15 -85.36
CA LEU A 397 -27.42 -54.47 -84.58
C LEU A 397 -27.30 -55.82 -83.83
N SER A 398 -26.42 -56.71 -84.31
CA SER A 398 -26.00 -57.94 -83.64
C SER A 398 -25.04 -57.71 -82.44
N GLU A 399 -24.10 -56.78 -82.53
CA GLU A 399 -23.29 -56.35 -81.37
C GLU A 399 -24.11 -55.55 -80.37
N ARG A 400 -25.08 -54.74 -80.83
CA ARG A 400 -26.04 -54.01 -79.99
C ARG A 400 -26.91 -54.95 -79.19
N LEU A 401 -27.39 -56.01 -79.84
CA LEU A 401 -28.10 -57.10 -79.17
C LEU A 401 -27.21 -57.77 -78.12
N ALA A 402 -25.95 -58.06 -78.45
CA ALA A 402 -25.01 -58.69 -77.53
C ALA A 402 -24.58 -57.79 -76.35
N SER A 403 -24.39 -56.49 -76.57
CA SER A 403 -24.07 -55.51 -75.51
C SER A 403 -25.27 -55.35 -74.58
N LYS A 404 -26.47 -55.14 -75.13
CA LYS A 404 -27.72 -55.01 -74.36
C LYS A 404 -28.11 -56.30 -73.63
N GLN A 405 -27.81 -57.47 -74.18
CA GLN A 405 -27.96 -58.75 -73.46
C GLN A 405 -26.98 -58.88 -72.29
N ARG A 406 -25.72 -58.43 -72.42
CA ARG A 406 -24.77 -58.38 -71.29
C ARG A 406 -25.20 -57.37 -70.22
N GLU A 407 -25.56 -56.14 -70.61
CA GLU A 407 -26.09 -55.14 -69.67
C GLU A 407 -27.33 -55.66 -68.93
N LEU A 408 -28.23 -56.36 -69.63
CA LEU A 408 -29.40 -57.00 -69.03
C LEU A 408 -29.01 -58.12 -68.06
N GLN A 409 -28.02 -58.96 -68.40
CA GLN A 409 -27.54 -60.02 -67.53
C GLN A 409 -26.82 -59.47 -66.28
N GLU A 410 -25.97 -58.45 -66.43
CA GLU A 410 -25.27 -57.76 -65.35
C GLU A 410 -26.25 -57.04 -64.42
N ASN A 411 -27.16 -56.23 -64.96
CA ASN A 411 -28.17 -55.56 -64.14
C ASN A 411 -29.13 -56.58 -63.48
N SER A 412 -29.47 -57.71 -64.12
CA SER A 412 -30.22 -58.79 -63.46
C SER A 412 -29.45 -59.44 -62.29
N THR A 413 -28.12 -59.43 -62.36
CA THR A 413 -27.24 -59.99 -61.31
C THR A 413 -27.06 -59.00 -60.18
N ALA A 414 -26.90 -57.71 -60.47
CA ALA A 414 -26.94 -56.62 -59.50
C ALA A 414 -28.30 -56.60 -58.77
N ILE A 415 -29.42 -56.76 -59.47
CA ILE A 415 -30.76 -56.91 -58.86
C ILE A 415 -30.78 -58.09 -57.87
N LYS A 416 -30.20 -59.25 -58.19
CA LYS A 416 -30.14 -60.39 -57.26
C LYS A 416 -29.29 -60.06 -56.02
N GLN A 417 -28.14 -59.41 -56.18
CA GLN A 417 -27.28 -58.99 -55.07
C GLN A 417 -27.94 -57.94 -54.18
N ILE A 418 -28.61 -56.93 -54.76
CA ILE A 418 -29.34 -55.90 -54.02
C ILE A 418 -30.55 -56.50 -53.29
N ASN A 419 -31.30 -57.42 -53.91
CA ASN A 419 -32.38 -58.15 -53.20
C ASN A 419 -31.84 -58.99 -52.01
N LEU A 420 -30.63 -59.55 -52.11
CA LEU A 420 -30.00 -60.28 -51.00
C LEU A 420 -29.56 -59.33 -49.87
N LYS A 421 -28.93 -58.19 -50.21
CA LYS A 421 -28.62 -57.13 -49.24
C LYS A 421 -29.88 -56.63 -48.53
N LEU A 422 -30.90 -56.23 -49.29
CA LEU A 422 -32.17 -55.72 -48.74
C LEU A 422 -32.85 -56.74 -47.83
N LYS A 423 -32.89 -58.03 -48.19
CA LYS A 423 -33.42 -59.07 -47.28
C LYS A 423 -32.63 -59.16 -45.98
N HIS A 424 -31.29 -59.14 -46.05
CA HIS A 424 -30.45 -59.21 -44.85
C HIS A 424 -30.55 -57.95 -43.98
N MET A 425 -30.68 -56.77 -44.59
CA MET A 425 -30.92 -55.50 -43.90
C MET A 425 -32.32 -55.44 -43.31
N GLU A 426 -33.36 -55.91 -44.00
CA GLU A 426 -34.73 -56.00 -43.49
C GLU A 426 -34.81 -56.94 -42.28
N GLU A 427 -34.10 -58.06 -42.33
CA GLU A 427 -33.98 -59.00 -41.20
C GLU A 427 -33.15 -58.41 -40.04
N SER A 428 -32.09 -57.66 -40.33
CA SER A 428 -31.29 -56.92 -39.35
C SER A 428 -32.11 -55.82 -38.66
N ILE A 429 -32.80 -54.96 -39.42
CA ILE A 429 -33.73 -53.94 -38.94
C ILE A 429 -34.82 -54.57 -38.08
N LYS A 430 -35.42 -55.69 -38.53
CA LYS A 430 -36.45 -56.43 -37.79
C LYS A 430 -35.94 -57.02 -36.47
N ASN A 431 -34.67 -57.44 -36.41
CA ASN A 431 -34.04 -57.92 -35.17
C ASN A 431 -33.67 -56.75 -34.25
N LYS A 432 -33.03 -55.68 -34.75
CA LYS A 432 -32.78 -54.45 -33.98
C LYS A 432 -34.08 -53.84 -33.43
N ARG A 433 -35.17 -53.79 -34.20
CA ARG A 433 -36.49 -53.33 -33.73
C ARG A 433 -37.09 -54.22 -32.63
N ARG A 434 -36.77 -55.53 -32.60
CA ARG A 434 -37.15 -56.41 -31.48
C ARG A 434 -36.31 -56.13 -30.24
N GLU A 435 -35.01 -55.89 -30.39
CA GLU A 435 -34.10 -55.51 -29.29
C GLU A 435 -34.46 -54.13 -28.71
N ILE A 436 -34.88 -53.18 -29.56
CA ILE A 436 -35.51 -51.92 -29.15
C ILE A 436 -36.75 -52.20 -28.31
N GLU A 437 -37.73 -52.96 -28.81
CA GLU A 437 -38.98 -53.17 -28.06
C GLU A 437 -38.76 -53.92 -26.72
N GLN A 438 -37.73 -54.78 -26.64
CA GLN A 438 -37.29 -55.41 -25.39
C GLN A 438 -36.63 -54.39 -24.43
N THR A 439 -35.71 -53.55 -24.92
CA THR A 439 -35.01 -52.54 -24.10
C THR A 439 -35.91 -51.34 -23.74
N ARG A 440 -36.96 -51.09 -24.53
CA ARG A 440 -37.99 -50.06 -24.32
C ARG A 440 -38.67 -50.18 -22.96
N MET A 441 -38.92 -51.40 -22.49
CA MET A 441 -39.52 -51.61 -21.16
C MET A 441 -38.60 -51.13 -20.02
N ASN A 442 -37.28 -51.26 -20.18
CA ASN A 442 -36.31 -50.75 -19.21
C ASN A 442 -36.23 -49.22 -19.29
N ASN A 443 -36.06 -48.65 -20.49
CA ASN A 443 -35.94 -47.20 -20.68
C ASN A 443 -37.20 -46.43 -20.26
N ARG A 444 -38.39 -47.00 -20.45
CA ARG A 444 -39.66 -46.41 -20.04
C ARG A 444 -39.69 -46.01 -18.56
N SER A 445 -39.03 -46.77 -17.68
CA SER A 445 -38.93 -46.42 -16.26
C SER A 445 -38.18 -45.09 -16.04
N MET A 446 -37.10 -44.86 -16.80
CA MET A 446 -36.30 -43.63 -16.74
C MET A 446 -37.05 -42.45 -17.37
N ASP A 447 -37.81 -42.66 -18.46
CA ASP A 447 -38.68 -41.63 -19.05
C ASP A 447 -39.82 -41.20 -18.11
N GLU A 448 -40.41 -42.16 -17.39
CA GLU A 448 -41.44 -41.88 -16.38
C GLU A 448 -40.84 -41.24 -15.11
N GLU A 449 -39.57 -41.47 -14.77
CA GLU A 449 -38.83 -40.71 -13.76
C GLU A 449 -38.50 -39.29 -14.26
N ARG A 450 -38.05 -39.14 -15.51
CA ARG A 450 -37.72 -37.86 -16.16
C ARG A 450 -38.92 -36.93 -16.17
N LYS A 451 -40.08 -37.42 -16.61
CA LYS A 451 -41.34 -36.65 -16.62
C LYS A 451 -41.78 -36.25 -15.20
N ARG A 452 -41.53 -37.09 -14.18
CA ARG A 452 -41.77 -36.74 -12.78
C ARG A 452 -40.84 -35.60 -12.32
N LYS A 453 -39.53 -35.67 -12.59
CA LYS A 453 -38.57 -34.62 -12.20
C LYS A 453 -38.81 -33.30 -12.91
N ILE A 454 -39.22 -33.32 -14.18
CA ILE A 454 -39.65 -32.11 -14.91
C ILE A 454 -40.89 -31.51 -14.24
N GLY A 455 -41.90 -32.32 -13.89
CA GLY A 455 -43.09 -31.85 -13.16
C GLY A 455 -42.79 -31.30 -11.76
N GLU A 456 -41.84 -31.91 -11.03
CA GLU A 456 -41.33 -31.42 -9.75
C GLU A 456 -40.64 -30.05 -9.91
N LEU A 457 -39.77 -29.90 -10.92
CA LEU A 457 -39.10 -28.65 -11.26
C LEU A 457 -40.09 -27.55 -11.64
N GLU A 458 -40.99 -27.80 -12.60
CA GLU A 458 -42.02 -26.83 -12.98
C GLU A 458 -42.89 -26.38 -11.81
N HIS A 459 -43.20 -27.29 -10.88
CA HIS A 459 -43.99 -26.97 -9.68
C HIS A 459 -43.19 -26.10 -8.69
N MET A 460 -41.88 -26.29 -8.58
CA MET A 460 -41.02 -25.43 -7.76
C MET A 460 -40.72 -24.09 -8.43
N GLN A 461 -40.51 -24.05 -9.76
CA GLN A 461 -40.37 -22.82 -10.54
C GLN A 461 -41.59 -21.93 -10.31
N ARG A 462 -42.80 -22.46 -10.52
CA ARG A 462 -44.06 -21.72 -10.31
C ARG A 462 -44.23 -21.21 -8.87
N LYS A 463 -43.70 -21.91 -7.86
CA LYS A 463 -43.68 -21.43 -6.47
C LYS A 463 -42.64 -20.32 -6.25
N VAL A 464 -41.49 -20.37 -6.94
CA VAL A 464 -40.51 -19.28 -6.94
C VAL A 464 -41.08 -18.06 -7.67
N ASP A 465 -41.79 -18.22 -8.79
CA ASP A 465 -42.44 -17.11 -9.50
C ASP A 465 -43.52 -16.43 -8.62
N GLN A 466 -44.31 -17.24 -7.89
CA GLN A 466 -45.27 -16.75 -6.90
C GLN A 466 -44.58 -16.00 -5.74
N LEU A 467 -43.47 -16.51 -5.20
CA LEU A 467 -42.67 -15.82 -4.17
C LEU A 467 -42.03 -14.53 -4.71
N THR A 468 -41.54 -14.54 -5.95
CA THR A 468 -40.89 -13.39 -6.61
C THR A 468 -41.91 -12.27 -6.90
N SER A 469 -43.20 -12.60 -6.95
CA SER A 469 -44.30 -11.62 -7.05
C SER A 469 -44.50 -10.81 -5.75
N SER A 470 -43.98 -11.30 -4.61
CA SER A 470 -44.09 -10.67 -3.27
C SER A 470 -42.75 -10.29 -2.63
N PHE A 471 -41.64 -10.87 -3.11
CA PHE A 471 -40.29 -10.69 -2.55
C PHE A 471 -39.29 -10.42 -3.67
N ASN A 472 -38.63 -9.26 -3.63
CA ASN A 472 -37.60 -8.87 -4.60
C ASN A 472 -36.19 -9.03 -3.97
N PRO A 473 -35.35 -9.96 -4.47
CA PRO A 473 -33.99 -10.18 -3.94
C PRO A 473 -33.07 -8.95 -4.02
N ASP A 474 -33.29 -8.05 -4.98
CA ASP A 474 -32.46 -6.85 -5.14
C ASP A 474 -32.93 -5.70 -4.24
N GLU A 475 -34.18 -5.72 -3.74
CA GLU A 475 -34.62 -4.84 -2.65
C GLU A 475 -34.07 -5.30 -1.30
N GLU A 476 -34.04 -6.62 -1.03
CA GLU A 476 -33.38 -7.17 0.17
C GLU A 476 -31.90 -6.74 0.22
N ARG A 477 -31.19 -6.81 -0.91
CA ARG A 477 -29.80 -6.35 -1.03
C ARG A 477 -29.65 -4.85 -0.79
N GLN A 478 -30.48 -4.02 -1.43
CA GLN A 478 -30.46 -2.57 -1.24
C GLN A 478 -30.76 -2.17 0.21
N LEU A 479 -31.70 -2.85 0.87
CA LEU A 479 -31.98 -2.66 2.29
C LEU A 479 -30.82 -3.14 3.17
N HIS A 480 -30.17 -4.27 2.86
CA HIS A 480 -29.00 -4.74 3.59
C HIS A 480 -27.82 -3.75 3.53
N ASP A 481 -27.53 -3.21 2.35
CA ASP A 481 -26.46 -2.23 2.17
C ASP A 481 -26.84 -0.85 2.75
N ARG A 482 -28.12 -0.45 2.71
CA ARG A 482 -28.61 0.76 3.41
C ARG A 482 -28.51 0.62 4.93
N VAL A 483 -28.87 -0.55 5.49
CA VAL A 483 -28.74 -0.84 6.92
C VAL A 483 -27.27 -0.78 7.35
N ARG A 484 -26.35 -1.41 6.60
CA ARG A 484 -24.91 -1.32 6.87
C ARG A 484 -24.40 0.12 6.78
N GLY A 485 -24.71 0.84 5.70
CA GLY A 485 -24.28 2.23 5.50
C GLY A 485 -24.83 3.21 6.54
N LEU A 486 -26.03 2.95 7.09
CA LEU A 486 -26.56 3.71 8.23
C LEU A 486 -25.84 3.34 9.54
N GLN A 487 -25.55 2.06 9.79
CA GLN A 487 -24.78 1.61 10.97
C GLN A 487 -23.38 2.22 10.99
N ASP A 488 -22.65 2.20 9.87
CA ASP A 488 -21.32 2.78 9.76
C ASP A 488 -21.35 4.31 10.01
N ARG A 489 -22.31 5.03 9.40
CA ARG A 489 -22.50 6.48 9.60
C ARG A 489 -22.92 6.85 11.03
N ILE A 490 -23.73 6.02 11.68
CA ILE A 490 -24.13 6.22 13.08
C ILE A 490 -22.92 6.02 13.99
N MET A 491 -22.11 4.98 13.78
CA MET A 491 -20.87 4.77 14.54
C MET A 491 -19.85 5.91 14.34
N GLU A 492 -19.78 6.49 13.15
CA GLU A 492 -18.92 7.65 12.87
C GLU A 492 -19.43 8.91 13.59
N GLY A 493 -20.72 9.25 13.45
CA GLY A 493 -21.31 10.40 14.15
C GLY A 493 -21.36 10.25 15.68
N GLU A 494 -21.51 9.03 16.21
CA GLU A 494 -21.40 8.75 17.65
C GLU A 494 -20.00 9.08 18.18
N ARG A 495 -18.94 8.75 17.43
CA ARG A 495 -17.57 9.15 17.80
C ARG A 495 -17.36 10.65 17.75
N GLU A 496 -17.92 11.34 16.76
CA GLU A 496 -17.85 12.81 16.69
C GLU A 496 -18.56 13.46 17.89
N VAL A 497 -19.70 12.92 18.32
CA VAL A 497 -20.41 13.41 19.53
C VAL A 497 -19.64 13.07 20.81
N ASP A 498 -19.03 11.90 20.92
CA ASP A 498 -18.14 11.53 22.04
C ASP A 498 -16.89 12.43 22.08
N GLU A 499 -16.26 12.72 20.94
CA GLU A 499 -15.11 13.63 20.83
C GLU A 499 -15.50 15.06 21.22
N ILE A 500 -16.56 15.63 20.64
CA ILE A 500 -17.02 16.99 20.96
C ILE A 500 -17.44 17.08 22.44
N SER A 501 -18.17 16.09 22.97
CA SER A 501 -18.63 16.10 24.37
C SER A 501 -17.47 15.92 25.36
N SER A 502 -16.45 15.13 25.03
CA SER A 502 -15.22 15.04 25.84
C SER A 502 -14.42 16.35 25.88
N GLY A 503 -14.56 17.19 24.85
CA GLY A 503 -13.99 18.54 24.76
C GLY A 503 -14.81 19.64 25.44
N LEU A 504 -16.00 19.34 25.97
CA LEU A 504 -16.82 20.29 26.72
C LEU A 504 -16.46 20.32 28.21
N SER A 505 -16.73 21.45 28.87
CA SER A 505 -16.49 21.59 30.30
C SER A 505 -17.44 20.71 31.11
N SER A 506 -16.91 19.98 32.10
CA SER A 506 -17.69 19.19 33.08
C SER A 506 -18.68 20.01 33.93
N ARG A 507 -18.72 21.33 33.76
CA ARG A 507 -19.74 22.24 34.31
C ARG A 507 -21.04 22.28 33.49
N LEU A 508 -21.07 21.69 32.29
CA LEU A 508 -22.25 21.61 31.41
C LEU A 508 -23.05 20.30 31.61
N ASP A 509 -22.43 19.29 32.22
CA ASP A 509 -23.02 17.99 32.55
C ASP A 509 -23.70 18.04 33.94
N PHE A 510 -24.95 18.49 33.99
CA PHE A 510 -25.70 18.58 35.24
C PHE A 510 -26.36 17.25 35.63
N LYS A 511 -25.74 16.54 36.59
CA LYS A 511 -26.26 15.30 37.17
C LYS A 511 -26.75 15.51 38.61
N TYR A 512 -27.95 15.02 38.89
CA TYR A 512 -28.59 15.00 40.21
C TYR A 512 -29.35 13.68 40.42
N THR A 513 -29.61 13.31 41.68
CA THR A 513 -30.55 12.23 42.03
C THR A 513 -31.91 12.81 42.37
N ASP A 514 -33.00 12.14 41.99
CA ASP A 514 -34.37 12.63 42.28
C ASP A 514 -34.58 12.88 43.78
N PRO A 515 -34.96 14.10 44.22
CA PRO A 515 -35.17 14.44 45.63
C PRO A 515 -36.18 13.54 46.37
N TYR A 516 -37.17 13.01 45.65
CA TYR A 516 -38.18 12.08 46.16
C TYR A 516 -38.76 11.23 45.01
N ARG A 517 -39.40 10.09 45.36
CA ARG A 517 -39.79 9.02 44.43
C ARG A 517 -40.71 9.45 43.26
N ASN A 518 -41.46 10.52 43.43
CA ASN A 518 -42.40 11.06 42.44
C ASN A 518 -42.00 12.48 41.97
N PHE A 519 -40.70 12.78 41.94
CA PHE A 519 -40.19 14.08 41.49
C PHE A 519 -40.41 14.27 39.97
N GLN A 520 -41.02 15.40 39.59
CA GLN A 520 -41.26 15.76 38.19
C GLN A 520 -39.96 16.33 37.58
N ARG A 521 -39.20 15.51 36.86
CA ARG A 521 -37.92 15.95 36.24
C ARG A 521 -38.08 17.12 35.27
N GLU A 522 -39.24 17.29 34.65
CA GLU A 522 -39.62 18.42 33.79
C GLU A 522 -39.56 19.79 34.50
N SER A 523 -39.62 19.82 35.83
CA SER A 523 -39.39 21.04 36.62
C SER A 523 -37.93 21.56 36.54
N VAL A 524 -37.01 20.74 36.00
CA VAL A 524 -35.60 21.04 35.81
C VAL A 524 -35.31 21.19 34.31
N MET A 525 -35.37 22.43 33.83
CA MET A 525 -35.13 22.74 32.42
C MET A 525 -33.68 22.42 32.00
N GLY A 526 -32.71 22.59 32.90
CA GLY A 526 -31.31 22.21 32.67
C GLY A 526 -30.35 23.41 32.68
N VAL A 527 -29.13 23.19 32.18
CA VAL A 527 -28.07 24.23 32.16
C VAL A 527 -28.36 25.28 31.09
N LEU A 528 -28.30 26.56 31.45
CA LEU A 528 -28.69 27.68 30.60
C LEU A 528 -28.01 27.67 29.21
N ALA A 529 -26.73 27.30 29.13
CA ALA A 529 -25.98 27.18 27.87
C ALA A 529 -26.58 26.17 26.88
N ASN A 530 -27.29 25.15 27.37
CA ASN A 530 -27.91 24.11 26.54
C ASN A 530 -29.36 24.48 26.11
N LEU A 531 -29.85 25.64 26.58
CA LEU A 531 -31.24 26.11 26.41
C LEU A 531 -31.36 27.34 25.50
N LEU A 532 -30.28 27.67 24.79
CA LEU A 532 -30.21 28.75 23.81
C LEU A 532 -29.41 28.32 22.58
N GLU A 533 -29.76 28.87 21.42
CA GLU A 533 -29.01 28.73 20.18
C GLU A 533 -28.60 30.13 19.68
N THR A 534 -27.36 30.29 19.20
CA THR A 534 -26.85 31.59 18.70
C THR A 534 -27.34 31.83 17.28
N LYS A 535 -27.92 33.01 16.98
CA LYS A 535 -28.43 33.32 15.62
C LYS A 535 -27.32 33.45 14.57
N HIS A 536 -26.14 33.87 14.99
CA HIS A 536 -24.98 34.11 14.13
C HIS A 536 -23.71 33.63 14.81
N GLU A 537 -22.84 32.93 14.08
CA GLU A 537 -21.64 32.31 14.66
C GLU A 537 -20.66 33.35 15.24
N TRP A 538 -20.51 34.49 14.56
CA TRP A 538 -19.64 35.60 14.99
C TRP A 538 -20.05 36.20 16.35
N SER A 539 -21.30 36.03 16.78
CA SER A 539 -21.79 36.60 18.05
C SER A 539 -21.48 35.74 19.27
N ALA A 540 -21.06 34.47 19.09
CA ALA A 540 -20.94 33.49 20.17
C ALA A 540 -19.95 33.92 21.27
N LEU A 541 -18.79 34.46 20.90
CA LEU A 541 -17.77 34.91 21.86
C LEU A 541 -18.25 36.10 22.70
N ALA A 542 -18.85 37.10 22.06
CA ALA A 542 -19.45 38.25 22.74
C ALA A 542 -20.59 37.84 23.69
N LEU A 543 -21.44 36.88 23.27
CA LEU A 543 -22.50 36.32 24.10
C LEU A 543 -21.95 35.52 25.30
N GLU A 544 -20.89 34.73 25.09
CA GLU A 544 -20.20 34.01 26.16
C GLU A 544 -19.64 34.93 27.24
N ILE A 545 -19.14 36.10 26.87
CA ILE A 545 -18.57 37.07 27.80
C ILE A 545 -19.64 38.01 28.38
N ALA A 546 -20.73 38.27 27.64
CA ALA A 546 -21.91 38.97 28.17
C ALA A 546 -22.57 38.20 29.33
N ALA A 547 -22.85 36.90 29.14
CA ALA A 547 -23.42 36.05 30.19
C ALA A 547 -22.37 35.53 31.19
N GLY A 548 -21.15 35.22 30.74
CA GLY A 548 -20.04 34.74 31.56
C GLY A 548 -20.43 33.52 32.42
N GLY A 549 -20.16 33.60 33.72
CA GLY A 549 -20.51 32.56 34.70
C GLY A 549 -22.01 32.25 34.84
N LYS A 550 -22.91 33.00 34.18
CA LYS A 550 -24.36 32.69 34.15
C LYS A 550 -24.71 31.51 33.24
N LEU A 551 -23.89 31.22 32.22
CA LEU A 551 -24.13 30.11 31.28
C LEU A 551 -24.17 28.72 31.94
N TYR A 552 -23.40 28.54 33.01
CA TYR A 552 -23.28 27.27 33.76
C TYR A 552 -24.32 27.15 34.91
N GLN A 553 -25.36 27.98 34.91
CA GLN A 553 -26.41 27.97 35.94
C GLN A 553 -27.59 27.11 35.47
N ILE A 554 -28.25 26.42 36.40
CA ILE A 554 -29.36 25.50 36.09
C ILE A 554 -30.68 26.26 36.21
N VAL A 555 -31.49 26.23 35.17
CA VAL A 555 -32.85 26.79 35.18
C VAL A 555 -33.83 25.74 35.72
N VAL A 556 -34.67 26.16 36.67
CA VAL A 556 -35.80 25.38 37.22
C VAL A 556 -37.04 26.25 37.30
N ASP A 557 -38.21 25.62 37.34
CA ASP A 557 -39.50 26.30 37.37
C ASP A 557 -39.67 27.22 38.61
N ASN A 558 -39.34 26.74 39.81
CA ASN A 558 -39.67 27.42 41.06
C ASN A 558 -38.68 27.21 42.22
N GLU A 559 -38.75 28.10 43.21
CA GLU A 559 -37.89 28.11 44.42
C GLU A 559 -37.93 26.81 45.25
N LYS A 560 -39.06 26.09 45.32
CA LYS A 560 -39.16 24.81 46.05
C LYS A 560 -38.33 23.74 45.34
N THR A 561 -38.50 23.61 44.02
CA THR A 561 -37.69 22.73 43.16
C THR A 561 -36.20 22.99 43.34
N ALA A 562 -35.79 24.26 43.33
CA ALA A 562 -34.40 24.64 43.60
C ALA A 562 -33.91 24.18 44.99
N LYS A 563 -34.72 24.37 46.05
CA LYS A 563 -34.39 23.93 47.42
C LYS A 563 -34.31 22.42 47.56
N ASP A 564 -35.23 21.68 46.96
CA ASP A 564 -35.27 20.21 47.06
C ASP A 564 -34.08 19.58 46.33
N ILE A 565 -33.69 20.11 45.17
CA ILE A 565 -32.49 19.69 44.44
C ILE A 565 -31.21 20.03 45.24
N LEU A 566 -31.10 21.24 45.80
CA LEU A 566 -29.94 21.63 46.62
C LEU A 566 -29.81 20.82 47.91
N LYS A 567 -30.94 20.40 48.51
CA LYS A 567 -30.97 19.70 49.81
C LYS A 567 -30.88 18.18 49.69
N PHE A 568 -31.47 17.60 48.65
CA PHE A 568 -31.59 16.14 48.51
C PHE A 568 -31.00 15.58 47.21
N GLY A 569 -30.68 16.43 46.23
CA GLY A 569 -30.24 16.02 44.88
C GLY A 569 -28.83 15.44 44.74
N ARG A 570 -28.07 15.33 45.85
CA ARG A 570 -26.71 14.75 45.93
C ARG A 570 -25.75 15.28 44.85
N LEU A 571 -25.68 16.60 44.72
CA LEU A 571 -24.95 17.28 43.66
C LEU A 571 -23.43 17.09 43.81
N MET A 572 -22.77 16.63 42.74
CA MET A 572 -21.32 16.36 42.71
C MET A 572 -20.45 17.62 42.71
N ASN A 573 -21.01 18.75 42.26
CA ASN A 573 -20.31 20.03 42.08
C ASN A 573 -21.07 21.16 42.78
N ARG A 574 -20.37 22.25 43.12
CA ARG A 574 -21.02 23.51 43.52
C ARG A 574 -21.68 24.13 42.31
N VAL A 575 -23.00 24.29 42.36
CA VAL A 575 -23.82 24.88 41.29
C VAL A 575 -24.60 26.11 41.77
N THR A 576 -25.10 26.90 40.83
CA THR A 576 -26.07 27.99 41.06
C THR A 576 -27.34 27.66 40.28
N ILE A 577 -28.49 27.83 40.93
CA ILE A 577 -29.81 27.52 40.35
C ILE A 577 -30.63 28.80 40.17
N ILE A 578 -31.28 28.93 39.01
CA ILE A 578 -32.17 30.00 38.58
C ILE A 578 -33.62 29.51 38.73
N PRO A 579 -34.37 29.91 39.77
CA PRO A 579 -35.81 29.68 39.85
C PRO A 579 -36.55 30.75 39.04
N LEU A 580 -37.20 30.35 37.94
CA LEU A 580 -37.91 31.26 37.03
C LEU A 580 -38.95 32.11 37.76
N ASN A 581 -39.63 31.55 38.77
CA ASN A 581 -40.66 32.25 39.55
C ASN A 581 -40.16 33.38 40.47
N ARG A 582 -38.84 33.59 40.61
CA ARG A 582 -38.27 34.61 41.53
C ARG A 582 -37.09 35.42 40.99
N ILE A 583 -36.64 35.18 39.76
CA ILE A 583 -35.43 35.84 39.27
C ILE A 583 -35.65 37.33 38.95
N SER A 584 -34.78 38.19 39.50
CA SER A 584 -34.80 39.63 39.24
C SER A 584 -34.23 39.90 37.84
N ARG A 585 -35.03 40.57 37.01
CA ARG A 585 -34.69 40.87 35.61
C ARG A 585 -34.22 42.32 35.49
N LYS A 586 -33.23 42.58 34.64
CA LYS A 586 -32.68 43.93 34.38
C LYS A 586 -32.33 44.05 32.89
N THR A 587 -33.29 44.54 32.12
CA THR A 587 -33.14 44.88 30.71
C THR A 587 -32.58 46.31 30.53
N VAL A 588 -32.02 46.62 29.37
CA VAL A 588 -31.62 47.99 29.02
C VAL A 588 -32.88 48.81 28.69
N ASP A 589 -32.97 50.04 29.23
CA ASP A 589 -34.04 50.98 28.84
C ASP A 589 -33.90 51.32 27.35
N ARG A 590 -35.01 51.21 26.61
CA ARG A 590 -35.08 51.46 25.17
C ARG A 590 -34.50 52.82 24.78
N ARG A 591 -34.75 53.86 25.59
CA ARG A 591 -34.18 55.21 25.39
C ARG A 591 -32.66 55.27 25.41
N LYS A 592 -32.00 54.30 26.09
CA LYS A 592 -30.54 54.14 26.09
C LYS A 592 -30.06 53.34 24.88
N MET A 593 -30.81 52.32 24.45
CA MET A 593 -30.52 51.58 23.22
C MET A 593 -30.62 52.47 21.98
N ASP A 594 -31.66 53.31 21.90
CA ASP A 594 -31.84 54.26 20.79
C ASP A 594 -30.66 55.26 20.72
N LYS A 595 -30.22 55.78 21.88
CA LYS A 595 -29.00 56.62 21.97
C LYS A 595 -27.71 55.86 21.64
N ALA A 596 -27.58 54.59 22.03
CA ALA A 596 -26.43 53.78 21.70
C ALA A 596 -26.32 53.53 20.18
N ARG A 597 -27.45 53.29 19.50
CA ARG A 597 -27.52 53.18 18.04
C ARG A 597 -27.15 54.49 17.36
N GLN A 598 -27.66 55.63 17.84
CA GLN A 598 -27.29 56.95 17.31
C GLN A 598 -25.78 57.27 17.46
N VAL A 599 -25.16 56.91 18.60
CA VAL A 599 -23.71 57.07 18.80
C VAL A 599 -22.90 56.16 17.87
N ALA A 600 -23.39 54.95 17.61
CA ALA A 600 -22.75 53.99 16.71
C ALA A 600 -22.79 54.46 15.23
N GLU A 601 -23.95 54.94 14.78
CA GLU A 601 -24.14 55.52 13.44
C GLU A 601 -23.20 56.73 13.20
N GLN A 602 -23.04 57.60 14.20
CA GLN A 602 -22.10 58.73 14.14
C GLN A 602 -20.62 58.31 14.07
N GLN A 603 -20.28 57.09 14.48
CA GLN A 603 -18.92 56.54 14.46
C GLN A 603 -18.72 55.46 13.37
N GLY A 604 -19.72 55.26 12.50
CA GLY A 604 -19.64 54.32 11.38
C GLY A 604 -19.67 52.83 11.76
N GLY A 605 -20.05 52.49 13.00
CA GLY A 605 -20.11 51.11 13.51
C GLY A 605 -21.50 50.70 14.00
N LYS A 606 -21.64 49.46 14.45
CA LYS A 606 -22.92 48.87 14.88
C LYS A 606 -22.95 48.45 16.35
N VAL A 607 -24.17 48.44 16.90
CA VAL A 607 -24.49 47.90 18.21
C VAL A 607 -25.76 47.06 18.17
N TRP A 608 -25.79 45.99 18.97
CA TRP A 608 -26.88 45.03 19.09
C TRP A 608 -27.25 44.82 20.55
N GLU A 609 -28.52 44.53 20.86
CA GLU A 609 -28.87 43.98 22.17
C GLU A 609 -28.47 42.51 22.24
N ALA A 610 -27.87 42.05 23.34
CA ALA A 610 -27.48 40.64 23.46
C ALA A 610 -28.69 39.67 23.35
N MET A 611 -29.89 40.13 23.72
CA MET A 611 -31.16 39.40 23.51
C MET A 611 -31.56 39.27 22.03
N GLU A 612 -31.16 40.19 21.15
CA GLU A 612 -31.48 40.13 19.71
C GLU A 612 -30.73 39.00 19.01
N LEU A 613 -29.59 38.52 19.55
CA LEU A 613 -28.67 37.57 18.89
C LEU A 613 -28.86 36.09 19.29
N ILE A 614 -29.87 35.76 20.10
CA ILE A 614 -30.15 34.39 20.57
C ILE A 614 -31.57 33.90 20.22
N TYR A 615 -31.71 32.59 19.96
CA TYR A 615 -32.97 31.86 19.94
C TYR A 615 -33.13 31.09 21.25
N PHE A 616 -34.35 31.08 21.81
CA PHE A 616 -34.71 30.38 23.05
C PHE A 616 -36.23 30.15 23.11
N GLN A 617 -36.70 29.25 23.97
CA GLN A 617 -38.15 29.01 24.17
C GLN A 617 -38.80 30.14 25.00
N PRO A 618 -40.03 30.60 24.69
CA PRO A 618 -40.66 31.75 25.37
C PRO A 618 -40.69 31.67 26.90
N ASP A 619 -40.92 30.48 27.47
CA ASP A 619 -41.00 30.26 28.92
C ASP A 619 -39.68 30.53 29.66
N LEU A 620 -38.55 30.52 28.94
CA LEU A 620 -37.21 30.78 29.44
C LEU A 620 -36.82 32.27 29.41
N LEU A 621 -37.68 33.15 28.87
CA LEU A 621 -37.47 34.60 28.87
C LEU A 621 -36.97 35.17 30.22
N PRO A 622 -37.48 34.77 31.41
CA PRO A 622 -37.00 35.30 32.68
C PRO A 622 -35.52 35.01 32.96
N ALA A 623 -35.01 33.86 32.51
CA ALA A 623 -33.60 33.48 32.65
C ALA A 623 -32.72 34.19 31.62
N MET A 624 -33.21 34.37 30.39
CA MET A 624 -32.48 35.07 29.33
C MET A 624 -32.36 36.58 29.60
N GLU A 625 -33.44 37.24 30.07
CA GLU A 625 -33.40 38.64 30.50
C GLU A 625 -32.46 38.87 31.68
N TYR A 626 -32.31 37.91 32.59
CA TYR A 626 -31.30 37.93 33.66
C TYR A 626 -29.88 37.70 33.12
N ALA A 627 -29.72 36.85 32.12
CA ALA A 627 -28.42 36.47 31.58
C ALA A 627 -27.81 37.57 30.68
N PHE A 628 -28.56 37.98 29.65
CA PHE A 628 -28.09 38.82 28.55
C PHE A 628 -28.69 40.24 28.56
N GLY A 629 -29.89 40.43 29.13
CA GLY A 629 -30.63 41.70 29.06
C GLY A 629 -29.91 42.93 29.65
N SER A 630 -28.85 42.73 30.45
CA SER A 630 -28.05 43.81 31.05
C SER A 630 -26.84 44.26 30.21
N SER A 631 -26.70 43.81 28.96
CA SER A 631 -25.47 44.03 28.18
C SER A 631 -25.72 44.29 26.69
N ILE A 632 -24.96 45.24 26.14
CA ILE A 632 -24.96 45.64 24.72
C ILE A 632 -23.74 45.02 24.04
N ILE A 633 -23.88 44.57 22.80
CA ILE A 633 -22.76 44.08 21.98
C ILE A 633 -22.38 45.16 20.97
N CYS A 634 -21.09 45.46 20.85
CA CYS A 634 -20.52 46.51 20.01
C CYS A 634 -19.54 45.93 18.99
N GLU A 635 -19.47 46.54 17.80
CA GLU A 635 -18.60 46.09 16.71
C GLU A 635 -17.09 46.27 17.02
N THR A 636 -16.69 47.39 17.65
CA THR A 636 -15.27 47.71 17.94
C THR A 636 -15.04 48.13 19.40
N SER A 637 -13.79 48.00 19.86
CA SER A 637 -13.38 48.35 21.24
C SER A 637 -13.46 49.87 21.52
N GLU A 638 -13.23 50.72 20.51
CA GLU A 638 -13.45 52.17 20.62
C GLU A 638 -14.94 52.53 20.78
N LEU A 639 -15.81 51.90 19.98
CA LEU A 639 -17.26 52.08 20.08
C LEU A 639 -17.79 51.57 21.44
N ALA A 640 -17.30 50.41 21.90
CA ALA A 640 -17.62 49.85 23.20
C ALA A 640 -17.28 50.80 24.36
N LYS A 641 -16.08 51.40 24.32
CA LYS A 641 -15.62 52.43 25.27
C LYS A 641 -16.51 53.66 25.24
N ASN A 642 -16.79 54.19 24.05
CA ASN A 642 -17.59 55.40 23.87
C ASN A 642 -19.04 55.21 24.36
N VAL A 643 -19.69 54.10 24.00
CA VAL A 643 -21.06 53.77 24.43
C VAL A 643 -21.15 53.51 25.94
N THR A 644 -20.16 52.81 26.53
CA THR A 644 -20.14 52.51 27.98
C THR A 644 -20.10 53.78 28.81
N PHE A 645 -19.15 54.68 28.52
CA PHE A 645 -18.89 55.85 29.35
C PHE A 645 -19.72 57.09 28.97
N HIS A 646 -20.51 57.03 27.89
CA HIS A 646 -21.43 58.10 27.51
C HIS A 646 -22.41 58.42 28.65
N ARG A 647 -22.49 59.70 29.03
CA ARG A 647 -23.18 60.22 30.22
C ARG A 647 -24.60 59.67 30.40
N ASP A 648 -25.34 59.56 29.30
CA ASP A 648 -26.76 59.18 29.28
C ASP A 648 -26.98 57.66 29.16
N ILE A 649 -25.97 56.91 28.71
CA ILE A 649 -26.09 55.47 28.46
C ILE A 649 -25.69 54.72 29.72
N LYS A 650 -24.40 54.67 30.09
CA LYS A 650 -23.91 53.95 31.28
C LYS A 650 -24.50 52.54 31.38
N VAL A 651 -24.18 51.70 30.39
CA VAL A 651 -24.55 50.28 30.29
C VAL A 651 -23.27 49.49 30.01
N ARG A 652 -23.16 48.26 30.52
CA ARG A 652 -22.04 47.36 30.22
C ARG A 652 -22.08 46.95 28.75
N THR A 653 -20.96 47.11 28.05
CA THR A 653 -20.80 46.63 26.66
C THR A 653 -19.81 45.46 26.57
N VAL A 654 -19.88 44.73 25.46
CA VAL A 654 -18.93 43.66 25.08
C VAL A 654 -18.61 43.81 23.59
N THR A 655 -17.34 43.69 23.19
CA THR A 655 -16.93 43.69 21.77
C THR A 655 -17.12 42.31 21.12
N LEU A 656 -17.06 42.24 19.80
CA LEU A 656 -17.05 40.96 19.07
C LEU A 656 -15.83 40.11 19.44
N ASP A 657 -14.67 40.75 19.65
CA ASP A 657 -13.41 40.11 20.06
C ASP A 657 -13.41 39.66 21.54
N GLY A 658 -14.37 40.11 22.34
CA GLY A 658 -14.57 39.68 23.73
C GLY A 658 -14.11 40.65 24.83
N ASP A 659 -13.69 41.87 24.50
CA ASP A 659 -13.43 42.90 25.53
C ASP A 659 -14.75 43.30 26.20
N SER A 660 -14.79 43.37 27.53
CA SER A 660 -15.93 43.87 28.29
C SER A 660 -15.62 45.17 29.02
N TYR A 661 -16.51 46.14 28.84
CA TYR A 661 -16.44 47.48 29.40
C TYR A 661 -17.60 47.70 30.38
N ASP A 662 -17.31 47.97 31.66
CA ASP A 662 -18.33 48.26 32.67
C ASP A 662 -18.36 49.75 33.04
N PRO A 663 -19.55 50.40 33.17
CA PRO A 663 -19.69 51.78 33.62
C PRO A 663 -19.10 52.08 35.00
N ALA A 664 -18.81 51.06 35.83
CA ALA A 664 -18.06 51.18 37.08
C ALA A 664 -16.55 51.42 36.88
N GLY A 665 -16.06 51.43 35.64
CA GLY A 665 -14.65 51.61 35.29
C GLY A 665 -13.85 50.31 35.24
N THR A 666 -14.49 49.15 35.40
CA THR A 666 -13.84 47.85 35.19
C THR A 666 -13.73 47.56 33.70
N LEU A 667 -12.51 47.25 33.26
CA LEU A 667 -12.20 46.80 31.90
C LEU A 667 -11.66 45.36 31.99
N GLN A 668 -12.16 44.48 31.13
CA GLN A 668 -11.69 43.10 31.04
C GLN A 668 -11.48 42.73 29.58
N GLY A 669 -10.22 42.60 29.17
CA GLY A 669 -9.79 42.20 27.84
C GLY A 669 -8.51 41.37 27.90
N GLY A 670 -8.17 40.70 26.80
CA GLY A 670 -7.01 39.81 26.71
C GLY A 670 -7.25 38.67 25.73
N SER A 671 -6.17 37.94 25.38
CA SER A 671 -6.24 36.83 24.43
C SER A 671 -7.25 35.77 24.88
N ALA A 672 -8.19 35.41 23.99
CA ALA A 672 -9.04 34.24 24.17
C ALA A 672 -8.16 32.99 24.42
N PRO A 673 -8.58 32.05 25.28
CA PRO A 673 -7.77 30.88 25.61
C PRO A 673 -7.43 30.08 24.34
N SER A 674 -6.16 29.72 24.15
CA SER A 674 -5.62 29.19 22.87
C SER A 674 -6.06 27.74 22.54
N SER A 675 -7.26 27.34 22.95
CA SER A 675 -7.85 26.00 22.80
C SER A 675 -9.25 26.06 22.17
N GLY A 676 -9.37 26.87 21.10
CA GLY A 676 -10.36 26.70 20.04
C GLY A 676 -11.75 27.28 20.27
N THR A 677 -12.66 26.90 19.37
CA THR A 677 -14.00 27.46 19.11
C THR A 677 -14.80 27.80 20.38
N PRO A 678 -15.56 28.93 20.40
CA PRO A 678 -16.52 29.26 21.45
C PRO A 678 -17.40 28.08 21.91
N ILE A 679 -17.71 28.02 23.20
CA ILE A 679 -18.43 26.92 23.85
C ILE A 679 -19.86 26.80 23.32
N LEU A 680 -20.54 27.91 23.04
CA LEU A 680 -21.88 27.93 22.46
C LEU A 680 -21.91 27.35 21.04
N LEU A 681 -20.84 27.57 20.25
CA LEU A 681 -20.69 26.94 18.94
C LEU A 681 -20.45 25.43 19.05
N LYS A 682 -19.57 24.99 19.96
CA LYS A 682 -19.36 23.56 20.26
C LYS A 682 -20.65 22.88 20.71
N LEU A 683 -21.47 23.54 21.53
CA LEU A 683 -22.79 23.07 21.93
C LEU A 683 -23.78 23.05 20.76
N HIS A 684 -23.82 24.07 19.90
CA HIS A 684 -24.70 24.11 18.73
C HIS A 684 -24.37 22.97 17.74
N HIS A 685 -23.08 22.74 17.44
CA HIS A 685 -22.65 21.60 16.63
C HIS A 685 -23.04 20.25 17.27
N LEU A 686 -22.83 20.08 18.58
CA LEU A 686 -23.23 18.86 19.30
C LEU A 686 -24.75 18.63 19.23
N ILE A 687 -25.55 19.68 19.45
CA ILE A 687 -27.02 19.61 19.41
C ILE A 687 -27.49 19.21 18.00
N ASN A 688 -26.97 19.86 16.96
CA ASN A 688 -27.32 19.53 15.58
C ASN A 688 -26.90 18.11 15.20
N ARG A 689 -25.68 17.69 15.54
CA ARG A 689 -25.20 16.33 15.25
C ARG A 689 -25.96 15.25 16.02
N THR A 690 -26.39 15.56 17.24
CA THR A 690 -27.27 14.68 18.04
C THR A 690 -28.67 14.57 17.43
N ARG A 691 -29.23 15.65 16.87
CA ARG A 691 -30.48 15.63 16.09
C ARG A 691 -30.33 14.73 14.86
N GLU A 692 -29.29 14.94 14.05
CA GLU A 692 -28.99 14.12 12.86
C GLU A 692 -28.83 12.62 13.20
N LEU A 693 -28.10 12.29 14.28
CA LEU A 693 -27.99 10.90 14.77
C LEU A 693 -29.35 10.32 15.17
N SER A 694 -30.26 11.12 15.75
CA SER A 694 -31.59 10.65 16.13
C SER A 694 -32.47 10.35 14.90
N ASP A 695 -32.38 11.15 13.84
CA ASP A 695 -33.06 10.90 12.56
C ASP A 695 -32.45 9.69 11.83
N MET A 696 -31.13 9.57 11.77
CA MET A 696 -30.45 8.40 11.19
C MET A 696 -30.75 7.11 11.96
N ARG A 697 -30.85 7.15 13.30
CA ARG A 697 -31.28 6.02 14.12
C ARG A 697 -32.74 5.62 13.86
N ARG A 698 -33.63 6.59 13.57
CA ARG A 698 -35.01 6.31 13.12
C ARG A 698 -35.02 5.63 11.75
N GLU A 699 -34.29 6.16 10.77
CA GLU A 699 -34.14 5.52 9.45
C GLU A 699 -33.57 4.10 9.56
N LEU A 700 -32.57 3.87 10.42
CA LEU A 700 -32.00 2.55 10.65
C LEU A 700 -33.03 1.60 11.25
N GLN A 701 -33.85 2.07 12.20
CA GLN A 701 -34.92 1.25 12.79
C GLN A 701 -35.97 0.85 11.75
N ASP A 702 -36.39 1.78 10.89
CA ASP A 702 -37.41 1.52 9.88
C ASP A 702 -36.88 0.64 8.72
N ALA A 703 -35.64 0.86 8.27
CA ALA A 703 -34.98 -0.02 7.31
C ALA A 703 -34.74 -1.44 7.88
N SER A 704 -34.40 -1.55 9.16
CA SER A 704 -34.24 -2.85 9.84
C SER A 704 -35.58 -3.58 9.98
N ARG A 705 -36.68 -2.87 10.29
CA ARG A 705 -38.04 -3.44 10.33
C ARG A 705 -38.49 -3.98 8.97
N ALA A 706 -38.24 -3.24 7.89
CA ALA A 706 -38.54 -3.69 6.53
C ALA A 706 -37.77 -4.98 6.18
N LEU A 707 -36.47 -5.01 6.51
CA LEU A 707 -35.63 -6.17 6.28
C LEU A 707 -36.01 -7.37 7.17
N ASP A 708 -36.40 -7.13 8.43
CA ASP A 708 -36.95 -8.17 9.33
C ASP A 708 -38.24 -8.80 8.76
N GLY A 709 -39.12 -7.99 8.15
CA GLY A 709 -40.31 -8.49 7.44
C GLY A 709 -39.97 -9.41 6.26
N MET A 710 -38.93 -9.07 5.48
CA MET A 710 -38.51 -9.86 4.31
C MET A 710 -37.77 -11.17 4.67
N LYS A 711 -37.33 -11.37 5.92
CA LYS A 711 -36.50 -12.54 6.31
C LYS A 711 -37.17 -13.90 6.06
N GLN A 712 -38.50 -13.99 6.26
CA GLN A 712 -39.22 -15.25 6.10
C GLN A 712 -39.26 -15.69 4.63
N ASP A 713 -39.62 -14.77 3.73
CA ASP A 713 -39.73 -15.05 2.30
C ASP A 713 -38.36 -15.19 1.63
N SER A 714 -37.37 -14.41 2.05
CA SER A 714 -35.96 -14.63 1.70
C SER A 714 -35.45 -16.02 2.13
N GLY A 715 -35.92 -16.53 3.27
CA GLY A 715 -35.65 -17.87 3.75
C GLY A 715 -36.27 -18.94 2.84
N HIS A 716 -37.56 -18.82 2.54
CA HIS A 716 -38.27 -19.74 1.62
C HIS A 716 -37.69 -19.70 0.20
N PHE A 717 -37.45 -18.51 -0.35
CA PHE A 717 -36.86 -18.31 -1.68
C PHE A 717 -35.50 -19.01 -1.81
N ARG A 718 -34.61 -18.85 -0.82
CA ARG A 718 -33.32 -19.55 -0.79
C ARG A 718 -33.47 -21.07 -0.67
N GLN A 719 -34.43 -21.57 0.10
CA GLN A 719 -34.70 -23.01 0.21
C GLN A 719 -35.23 -23.59 -1.10
N LEU A 720 -36.23 -22.97 -1.73
CA LEU A 720 -36.76 -23.43 -3.02
C LEU A 720 -35.72 -23.33 -4.13
N LYS A 721 -34.96 -22.23 -4.21
CA LYS A 721 -33.91 -22.10 -5.22
C LYS A 721 -32.84 -23.19 -5.10
N HIS A 722 -32.41 -23.52 -3.88
CA HIS A 722 -31.48 -24.63 -3.67
C HIS A 722 -32.09 -25.99 -4.03
N GLN A 723 -33.40 -26.20 -3.78
CA GLN A 723 -34.10 -27.42 -4.21
C GLN A 723 -34.22 -27.52 -5.73
N ILE A 724 -34.42 -26.40 -6.44
CA ILE A 724 -34.37 -26.32 -7.92
C ILE A 724 -32.97 -26.68 -8.41
N GLU A 725 -31.91 -26.04 -7.91
CA GLU A 725 -30.52 -26.33 -8.29
C GLU A 725 -30.15 -27.82 -8.13
N LEU A 726 -30.60 -28.45 -7.03
CA LEU A 726 -30.43 -29.90 -6.81
C LEU A 726 -31.22 -30.74 -7.82
N LYS A 727 -32.46 -30.35 -8.15
CA LYS A 727 -33.33 -31.09 -9.07
C LYS A 727 -32.96 -30.90 -10.54
N GLU A 728 -32.44 -29.75 -10.93
CA GLU A 728 -31.82 -29.52 -12.24
C GLU A 728 -30.59 -30.42 -12.42
N HIS A 729 -29.76 -30.57 -11.39
CA HIS A 729 -28.62 -31.49 -11.42
C HIS A 729 -29.07 -32.97 -11.46
N GLU A 730 -30.08 -33.37 -10.67
CA GLU A 730 -30.70 -34.71 -10.78
C GLU A 730 -31.26 -34.99 -12.18
N LEU A 731 -31.89 -34.00 -12.82
CA LEU A 731 -32.44 -34.15 -14.18
C LEU A 731 -31.32 -34.29 -15.20
N ARG A 732 -30.26 -33.47 -15.12
CA ARG A 732 -29.11 -33.52 -16.03
C ARG A 732 -28.42 -34.89 -16.01
N LEU A 733 -28.19 -35.44 -14.82
CA LEU A 733 -27.61 -36.78 -14.65
C LEU A 733 -28.52 -37.90 -15.19
N LEU A 734 -29.85 -37.70 -15.17
CA LEU A 734 -30.82 -38.63 -15.75
C LEU A 734 -30.84 -38.54 -17.28
N ASP A 735 -30.78 -37.33 -17.84
CA ASP A 735 -30.73 -37.08 -19.29
C ASP A 735 -29.44 -37.64 -19.92
N GLU A 736 -28.28 -37.42 -19.28
CA GLU A 736 -27.01 -38.03 -19.67
C GLU A 736 -27.09 -39.57 -19.66
N ARG A 737 -27.77 -40.15 -18.66
CA ARG A 737 -27.99 -41.61 -18.54
C ARG A 737 -28.94 -42.17 -19.59
N ILE A 738 -29.96 -41.40 -19.98
CA ILE A 738 -30.89 -41.77 -21.07
C ILE A 738 -30.17 -41.69 -22.42
N ALA A 739 -29.39 -40.63 -22.69
CA ALA A 739 -28.60 -40.48 -23.91
C ALA A 739 -27.51 -41.57 -24.07
N ALA A 740 -26.94 -42.04 -22.96
CA ALA A 740 -25.98 -43.14 -22.92
C ALA A 740 -26.65 -44.54 -22.89
N SER A 741 -27.98 -44.65 -22.91
CA SER A 741 -28.68 -45.94 -22.84
C SER A 741 -28.55 -46.75 -24.13
N VAL A 742 -28.54 -48.09 -23.99
CA VAL A 742 -28.49 -49.03 -25.12
C VAL A 742 -29.66 -48.82 -26.08
N PHE A 743 -30.85 -48.50 -25.55
CA PHE A 743 -32.03 -48.14 -26.34
C PHE A 743 -31.78 -46.92 -27.25
N ALA A 744 -31.22 -45.83 -26.69
CA ALA A 744 -30.88 -44.62 -27.45
C ALA A 744 -29.68 -44.78 -28.40
N GLN A 745 -28.93 -45.88 -28.32
CA GLN A 745 -27.96 -46.29 -29.33
C GLN A 745 -28.65 -47.11 -30.43
N LEU A 746 -29.44 -48.13 -30.05
CA LEU A 746 -30.20 -48.96 -30.97
C LEU A 746 -31.16 -48.16 -31.87
N GLU A 747 -31.87 -47.15 -31.34
CA GLU A 747 -32.76 -46.30 -32.15
C GLU A 747 -32.01 -45.59 -33.28
N ARG A 748 -30.85 -44.97 -32.99
CA ARG A 748 -29.99 -44.35 -34.01
C ARG A 748 -29.48 -45.38 -35.01
N ASP A 749 -29.09 -46.55 -34.52
CA ASP A 749 -28.62 -47.66 -35.35
C ASP A 749 -29.69 -48.24 -36.28
N VAL A 750 -30.99 -48.17 -35.97
CA VAL A 750 -32.04 -48.57 -36.94
C VAL A 750 -32.45 -47.43 -37.86
N VAL A 751 -32.46 -46.16 -37.42
CA VAL A 751 -32.68 -45.03 -38.33
C VAL A 751 -31.63 -45.05 -39.45
N ALA A 752 -30.35 -45.15 -39.12
CA ALA A 752 -29.27 -45.27 -40.11
C ALA A 752 -29.39 -46.55 -40.98
N SER A 753 -29.89 -47.66 -40.42
CA SER A 753 -30.15 -48.88 -41.21
C SER A 753 -31.33 -48.73 -42.17
N GLU A 754 -32.35 -47.95 -41.80
CA GLU A 754 -33.56 -47.72 -42.59
C GLU A 754 -33.34 -46.70 -43.70
N GLU A 755 -32.55 -45.65 -43.46
CA GLU A 755 -32.06 -44.75 -44.51
C GLU A 755 -31.25 -45.53 -45.56
N GLN A 756 -30.34 -46.40 -45.13
CA GLN A 756 -29.56 -47.24 -46.04
C GLN A 756 -30.44 -48.25 -46.81
N TYR A 757 -31.47 -48.81 -46.17
CA TYR A 757 -32.45 -49.70 -46.80
C TYR A 757 -33.33 -48.95 -47.82
N ALA A 758 -33.69 -47.68 -47.55
CA ALA A 758 -34.40 -46.84 -48.51
C ALA A 758 -33.56 -46.60 -49.77
N GLN A 759 -32.28 -46.22 -49.60
CA GLN A 759 -31.33 -46.02 -50.70
C GLN A 759 -31.13 -47.30 -51.54
N ASP A 760 -30.84 -48.45 -50.91
CA ASP A 760 -30.67 -49.73 -51.64
C ASP A 760 -31.99 -50.17 -52.34
N LYS A 761 -33.16 -49.77 -51.82
CA LYS A 761 -34.47 -50.08 -52.40
C LYS A 761 -34.82 -49.18 -53.58
N GLU A 762 -34.44 -47.90 -53.54
CA GLU A 762 -34.52 -46.98 -54.68
C GLU A 762 -33.55 -47.41 -55.80
N LEU A 763 -32.34 -47.84 -55.43
CA LEU A 763 -31.38 -48.47 -56.36
C LEU A 763 -31.93 -49.78 -56.96
N LEU A 764 -32.72 -50.56 -56.21
CA LEU A 764 -33.40 -51.73 -56.74
C LEU A 764 -34.50 -51.38 -57.76
N ILE A 765 -35.25 -50.30 -57.54
CA ILE A 765 -36.32 -49.84 -58.44
C ILE A 765 -35.73 -49.38 -59.76
N THR A 766 -34.80 -48.42 -59.71
CA THR A 766 -34.10 -47.89 -60.91
C THR A 766 -33.42 -49.01 -61.72
N LYS A 767 -32.79 -49.99 -61.06
CA LYS A 767 -32.21 -51.15 -61.76
C LYS A 767 -33.25 -52.09 -62.37
N LYS A 768 -34.41 -52.31 -61.74
CA LYS A 768 -35.52 -53.08 -62.34
C LYS A 768 -36.11 -52.37 -63.56
N GLU A 769 -36.26 -51.05 -63.50
CA GLU A 769 -36.76 -50.24 -64.60
C GLU A 769 -35.79 -50.25 -65.80
N ALA A 770 -34.48 -50.11 -65.54
CA ALA A 770 -33.44 -50.29 -66.55
C ALA A 770 -33.50 -51.68 -67.22
N VAL A 771 -33.65 -52.77 -66.45
CA VAL A 771 -33.84 -54.12 -67.03
C VAL A 771 -35.12 -54.20 -67.86
N ALA A 772 -36.22 -53.58 -67.43
CA ALA A 772 -37.48 -53.56 -68.19
C ALA A 772 -37.39 -52.75 -69.50
N GLN A 773 -36.55 -51.71 -69.56
CA GLN A 773 -36.22 -50.96 -70.78
C GLN A 773 -35.32 -51.78 -71.71
N LEU A 774 -34.19 -52.29 -71.20
CA LEU A 774 -33.27 -53.17 -71.94
C LEU A 774 -33.97 -54.41 -72.54
N THR A 775 -34.95 -54.98 -71.83
CA THR A 775 -35.75 -56.12 -72.32
C THR A 775 -36.65 -55.77 -73.53
N LYS A 776 -37.01 -54.49 -73.69
CA LYS A 776 -37.72 -54.00 -74.89
C LYS A 776 -36.73 -53.69 -76.01
N GLU A 777 -35.63 -53.02 -75.70
CA GLU A 777 -34.57 -52.66 -76.66
C GLU A 777 -34.01 -53.88 -77.39
N VAL A 778 -33.66 -54.95 -76.67
CA VAL A 778 -33.19 -56.22 -77.27
C VAL A 778 -34.19 -56.78 -78.29
N LYS A 779 -35.51 -56.66 -78.03
CA LYS A 779 -36.56 -57.19 -78.93
C LYS A 779 -36.78 -56.36 -80.19
N SER A 780 -36.51 -55.05 -80.16
CA SER A 780 -36.45 -54.24 -81.39
C SER A 780 -35.21 -54.57 -82.21
N LEU A 781 -34.05 -54.71 -81.56
CA LEU A 781 -32.76 -54.94 -82.22
C LEU A 781 -32.72 -56.28 -82.99
N ASP A 782 -33.39 -57.33 -82.50
CA ASP A 782 -33.57 -58.60 -83.24
C ASP A 782 -34.25 -58.42 -84.61
N ALA A 783 -35.14 -57.43 -84.78
CA ALA A 783 -35.91 -57.24 -86.01
C ALA A 783 -35.12 -56.49 -87.10
N ASP A 784 -34.29 -55.52 -86.70
CA ASP A 784 -33.61 -54.61 -87.63
C ASP A 784 -32.36 -55.22 -88.31
N ILE A 785 -31.82 -56.31 -87.75
CA ILE A 785 -30.58 -57.00 -88.22
C ILE A 785 -30.66 -57.44 -89.70
N ALA A 786 -31.86 -57.63 -90.25
CA ALA A 786 -32.07 -58.36 -91.51
C ALA A 786 -31.54 -57.67 -92.80
N ASN A 787 -31.35 -56.34 -92.83
CA ASN A 787 -31.48 -55.59 -94.10
C ASN A 787 -30.22 -54.99 -94.76
N LEU A 788 -29.15 -54.59 -94.06
CA LEU A 788 -28.10 -53.73 -94.68
C LEU A 788 -26.63 -54.08 -94.33
N LYS A 789 -25.83 -54.34 -95.38
CA LYS A 789 -24.36 -54.38 -95.41
C LYS A 789 -23.87 -53.95 -96.80
N GLU A 790 -23.02 -52.91 -96.91
CA GLU A 790 -21.83 -52.90 -97.81
C GLU A 790 -20.97 -51.61 -97.84
N SER A 791 -21.40 -50.45 -97.31
CA SER A 791 -20.62 -49.20 -97.44
C SER A 791 -20.60 -48.29 -96.20
N ARG A 792 -19.40 -47.98 -95.65
CA ARG A 792 -19.15 -46.94 -94.61
C ARG A 792 -17.66 -46.74 -94.22
N GLN A 793 -16.79 -47.75 -94.41
CA GLN A 793 -15.44 -47.89 -93.82
C GLN A 793 -14.43 -46.72 -93.96
N SER A 794 -14.68 -45.71 -94.80
CA SER A 794 -13.78 -44.56 -94.97
C SER A 794 -14.08 -43.35 -94.06
N LYS A 795 -15.27 -43.25 -93.45
CA LYS A 795 -15.69 -42.07 -92.68
C LYS A 795 -15.37 -42.14 -91.17
N ILE A 796 -15.19 -43.34 -90.62
CA ILE A 796 -15.07 -43.61 -89.17
C ILE A 796 -13.86 -42.91 -88.53
N GLY A 797 -12.65 -43.16 -89.05
CA GLY A 797 -11.38 -42.75 -88.42
C GLY A 797 -11.10 -41.24 -88.37
N VAL A 798 -11.96 -40.40 -88.96
CA VAL A 798 -11.89 -38.94 -88.83
C VAL A 798 -12.56 -38.46 -87.53
N LEU A 799 -13.65 -39.12 -87.12
CA LEU A 799 -14.41 -38.74 -85.92
C LEU A 799 -13.82 -39.31 -84.64
N GLU A 800 -13.23 -40.52 -84.69
CA GLU A 800 -12.54 -41.14 -83.55
C GLU A 800 -11.47 -40.22 -82.92
N LYS A 801 -10.74 -39.47 -83.76
CA LYS A 801 -9.80 -38.44 -83.29
C LYS A 801 -10.49 -37.29 -82.56
N ARG A 802 -11.56 -36.73 -83.13
CA ARG A 802 -12.29 -35.59 -82.55
C ARG A 802 -12.93 -35.93 -81.20
N PHE A 803 -13.46 -37.15 -81.06
CA PHE A 803 -13.96 -37.64 -79.77
C PHE A 803 -12.83 -37.81 -78.75
N ALA A 804 -11.70 -38.40 -79.14
CA ALA A 804 -10.55 -38.56 -78.25
C ALA A 804 -9.97 -37.21 -77.80
N GLU A 805 -10.00 -36.20 -78.67
CA GLU A 805 -9.67 -34.80 -78.35
C GLU A 805 -10.69 -34.19 -77.39
N ALA A 806 -11.99 -34.21 -77.74
CA ALA A 806 -13.06 -33.64 -76.91
C ALA A 806 -13.09 -34.24 -75.49
N LYS A 807 -13.08 -35.57 -75.37
CA LYS A 807 -13.09 -36.30 -74.09
C LYS A 807 -11.88 -36.01 -73.22
N LYS A 808 -10.72 -35.73 -73.85
CA LYS A 808 -9.50 -35.32 -73.16
C LYS A 808 -9.60 -33.89 -72.62
N GLU A 809 -10.29 -32.98 -73.33
CA GLU A 809 -10.62 -31.66 -72.80
C GLU A 809 -11.68 -31.76 -71.68
N THR A 810 -12.72 -32.59 -71.80
CA THR A 810 -13.71 -32.80 -70.72
C THR A 810 -13.04 -33.25 -69.41
N GLN A 811 -12.08 -34.18 -69.49
CA GLN A 811 -11.31 -34.62 -68.32
C GLN A 811 -10.44 -33.52 -67.70
N LYS A 812 -9.83 -32.63 -68.50
CA LYS A 812 -9.12 -31.46 -67.96
C LYS A 812 -10.08 -30.49 -67.26
N ILE A 813 -11.20 -30.16 -67.90
CA ILE A 813 -12.19 -29.22 -67.37
C ILE A 813 -12.79 -29.78 -66.07
N GLY A 814 -13.03 -31.09 -65.96
CA GLY A 814 -13.48 -31.73 -64.72
C GLY A 814 -12.48 -31.62 -63.55
N VAL A 815 -11.17 -31.60 -63.82
CA VAL A 815 -10.16 -31.29 -62.80
C VAL A 815 -10.20 -29.80 -62.43
N HIS A 816 -10.35 -28.90 -63.40
CA HIS A 816 -10.52 -27.48 -63.12
C HIS A 816 -11.79 -27.18 -62.31
N LEU A 817 -12.89 -27.92 -62.55
CA LEU A 817 -14.14 -27.80 -61.79
C LEU A 817 -13.95 -28.18 -60.32
N LYS A 818 -13.32 -29.33 -60.04
CA LYS A 818 -13.00 -29.74 -58.67
C LYS A 818 -12.10 -28.74 -57.95
N ASN A 819 -11.06 -28.25 -58.63
CA ASN A 819 -10.15 -27.27 -58.05
C ASN A 819 -10.89 -25.95 -57.71
N ALA A 820 -11.79 -25.48 -58.59
CA ALA A 820 -12.61 -24.29 -58.33
C ALA A 820 -13.65 -24.50 -57.21
N GLN A 821 -14.18 -25.71 -57.06
CA GLN A 821 -15.07 -26.08 -55.95
C GLN A 821 -14.32 -26.14 -54.60
N GLN A 822 -13.06 -26.62 -54.58
CA GLN A 822 -12.21 -26.56 -53.39
C GLN A 822 -11.82 -25.11 -53.03
N GLU A 823 -11.38 -24.32 -54.01
CA GLU A 823 -11.08 -22.88 -53.87
C GLU A 823 -12.27 -22.10 -53.28
N LEU A 824 -13.50 -22.43 -53.72
CA LEU A 824 -14.72 -21.88 -53.12
C LEU A 824 -14.98 -22.36 -51.69
N SER A 825 -14.73 -23.64 -51.39
CA SER A 825 -14.91 -24.21 -50.04
C SER A 825 -13.92 -23.62 -49.03
N GLU A 826 -12.68 -23.36 -49.44
CA GLU A 826 -11.63 -22.78 -48.61
C GLU A 826 -11.97 -21.32 -48.28
N LEU A 827 -12.34 -20.50 -49.27
CA LEU A 827 -12.75 -19.11 -49.07
C LEU A 827 -14.00 -18.96 -48.16
N VAL A 828 -14.93 -19.91 -48.19
CA VAL A 828 -16.11 -19.89 -47.30
C VAL A 828 -15.71 -20.16 -45.85
N LEU A 829 -14.83 -21.13 -45.60
CA LEU A 829 -14.31 -21.41 -44.25
C LEU A 829 -13.48 -20.23 -43.69
N GLU A 830 -12.67 -19.58 -44.53
CA GLU A 830 -11.97 -18.35 -44.15
C GLU A 830 -12.96 -17.24 -43.75
N SER A 831 -14.05 -17.06 -44.51
CA SER A 831 -15.10 -16.09 -44.18
C SER A 831 -15.83 -16.41 -42.87
N GLU A 832 -16.13 -17.67 -42.57
CA GLU A 832 -16.76 -18.06 -41.29
C GLU A 832 -15.82 -17.83 -40.09
N SER A 833 -14.51 -18.03 -40.26
CA SER A 833 -13.53 -17.74 -39.21
C SER A 833 -13.37 -16.24 -38.94
N ALA A 834 -13.28 -15.42 -40.00
CA ALA A 834 -13.18 -13.96 -39.87
C ALA A 834 -14.46 -13.32 -39.29
N GLU A 835 -15.64 -13.91 -39.53
CA GLU A 835 -16.90 -13.46 -38.90
C GLU A 835 -16.91 -13.73 -37.38
N GLN A 836 -16.33 -14.86 -36.93
CA GLN A 836 -16.16 -15.16 -35.49
C GLN A 836 -15.12 -14.24 -34.82
N GLU A 837 -14.00 -13.96 -35.48
CA GLU A 837 -13.00 -12.99 -34.98
C GLU A 837 -13.61 -11.59 -34.84
N LEU A 838 -14.37 -11.14 -35.85
CA LEU A 838 -15.07 -9.86 -35.85
C LEU A 838 -16.10 -9.75 -34.70
N ALA A 839 -16.82 -10.83 -34.39
CA ALA A 839 -17.71 -10.88 -33.23
C ALA A 839 -16.95 -10.75 -31.89
N GLY A 840 -15.83 -11.45 -31.73
CA GLY A 840 -14.97 -11.35 -30.55
C GLY A 840 -14.32 -9.98 -30.37
N ASN A 841 -13.94 -9.33 -31.47
CA ASN A 841 -13.42 -7.96 -31.48
C ASN A 841 -14.49 -6.96 -31.01
N ASN A 842 -15.73 -7.07 -31.51
CA ASN A 842 -16.85 -6.21 -31.08
C ASN A 842 -17.17 -6.36 -29.57
N GLU A 843 -17.17 -7.59 -29.03
CA GLU A 843 -17.37 -7.79 -27.58
C GLU A 843 -16.22 -7.19 -26.77
N SER A 844 -14.98 -7.31 -27.24
CA SER A 844 -13.79 -6.74 -26.62
C SER A 844 -13.81 -5.20 -26.59
N VAL A 845 -14.15 -4.55 -27.72
CA VAL A 845 -14.35 -3.09 -27.79
C VAL A 845 -15.44 -2.64 -26.81
N SER A 846 -16.57 -3.36 -26.77
CA SER A 846 -17.66 -3.07 -25.83
C SER A 846 -17.23 -3.20 -24.36
N GLY A 847 -16.30 -4.11 -24.04
CA GLY A 847 -15.66 -4.22 -22.73
C GLY A 847 -14.81 -3.00 -22.39
N ILE A 848 -13.87 -2.64 -23.26
CA ILE A 848 -12.94 -1.51 -23.06
C ILE A 848 -13.71 -0.19 -22.91
N GLN A 849 -14.77 0.03 -23.69
CA GLN A 849 -15.62 1.21 -23.58
C GLN A 849 -16.32 1.34 -22.22
N LYS A 850 -16.77 0.22 -21.63
CA LYS A 850 -17.38 0.21 -20.28
C LYS A 850 -16.34 0.54 -19.21
N GLU A 851 -15.11 0.05 -19.34
CA GLU A 851 -14.01 0.41 -18.44
C GLU A 851 -13.60 1.88 -18.57
N LEU A 852 -13.48 2.41 -19.80
CA LEU A 852 -13.19 3.82 -20.05
C LEU A 852 -14.27 4.76 -19.46
N ALA A 853 -15.54 4.38 -19.57
CA ALA A 853 -16.63 5.13 -18.94
C ALA A 853 -16.54 5.13 -17.40
N ALA A 854 -16.13 4.01 -16.79
CA ALA A 854 -15.88 3.92 -15.35
C ALA A 854 -14.65 4.76 -14.92
N LEU A 855 -13.54 4.68 -15.65
CA LEU A 855 -12.31 5.42 -15.36
C LEU A 855 -12.51 6.95 -15.50
N ARG A 856 -13.20 7.42 -16.54
CA ARG A 856 -13.58 8.85 -16.69
C ARG A 856 -14.51 9.33 -15.57
N LYS A 857 -15.29 8.44 -14.96
CA LYS A 857 -16.14 8.74 -13.79
C LYS A 857 -15.34 8.77 -12.48
N GLU A 858 -14.26 7.98 -12.37
CA GLU A 858 -13.29 8.09 -11.27
C GLU A 858 -12.44 9.37 -11.38
N GLU A 859 -11.94 9.68 -12.58
CA GLU A 859 -11.17 10.89 -12.90
C GLU A 859 -11.87 12.16 -12.40
N LYS A 860 -13.13 12.39 -12.79
CA LYS A 860 -13.89 13.58 -12.36
C LYS A 860 -14.08 13.67 -10.84
N LYS A 861 -14.22 12.53 -10.13
CA LYS A 861 -14.26 12.55 -8.64
C LYS A 861 -12.92 12.95 -8.04
N VAL A 862 -11.81 12.52 -8.65
CA VAL A 862 -10.45 12.86 -8.20
C VAL A 862 -10.13 14.33 -8.53
N GLU A 863 -10.57 14.83 -9.68
CA GLU A 863 -10.35 16.20 -10.13
C GLU A 863 -11.11 17.22 -9.27
N ASN A 864 -12.40 16.98 -8.97
CA ASN A 864 -13.17 17.82 -8.05
C ASN A 864 -12.52 17.88 -6.66
N LYS A 865 -12.13 16.73 -6.10
CA LYS A 865 -11.45 16.67 -4.79
C LYS A 865 -10.07 17.32 -4.81
N LEU A 866 -9.37 17.30 -5.95
CA LEU A 866 -8.12 18.02 -6.09
C LEU A 866 -8.36 19.53 -6.01
N ALA A 867 -9.38 20.06 -6.70
CA ALA A 867 -9.73 21.48 -6.67
C ALA A 867 -10.11 21.96 -5.25
N GLU A 868 -10.96 21.20 -4.54
CA GLU A 868 -11.32 21.45 -3.13
C GLU A 868 -10.06 21.57 -2.24
N ILE A 869 -9.14 20.59 -2.34
CA ILE A 869 -7.92 20.57 -1.52
C ILE A 869 -6.96 21.70 -1.94
N GLN A 870 -6.83 22.01 -3.23
CA GLN A 870 -6.01 23.13 -3.71
C GLN A 870 -6.52 24.49 -3.21
N GLU A 871 -7.83 24.72 -3.17
CA GLU A 871 -8.40 25.95 -2.62
C GLU A 871 -8.08 26.11 -1.12
N THR A 872 -8.16 25.02 -0.34
CA THR A 872 -7.73 25.04 1.07
C THR A 872 -6.22 25.26 1.23
N TYR A 873 -5.41 24.70 0.32
CA TYR A 873 -3.96 24.89 0.30
C TYR A 873 -3.60 26.37 0.06
N GLU A 874 -4.19 27.02 -0.94
CA GLU A 874 -3.94 28.44 -1.20
C GLU A 874 -4.34 29.34 -0.02
N LYS A 875 -5.52 29.08 0.57
CA LYS A 875 -6.01 29.81 1.76
C LYS A 875 -5.08 29.65 2.96
N ALA A 876 -4.48 28.48 3.14
CA ALA A 876 -3.51 28.22 4.21
C ALA A 876 -2.13 28.82 3.90
N SER A 877 -1.67 28.75 2.64
CA SER A 877 -0.38 29.27 2.19
C SER A 877 -0.32 30.79 2.28
N LYS A 878 -1.35 31.51 1.83
CA LYS A 878 -1.42 32.98 1.92
C LYS A 878 -1.27 33.48 3.36
N LYS A 879 -1.99 32.86 4.31
CA LYS A 879 -1.86 33.16 5.76
C LYS A 879 -0.47 32.85 6.34
N LEU A 880 0.23 31.84 5.82
CA LEU A 880 1.60 31.54 6.22
C LEU A 880 2.60 32.55 5.66
N GLU A 881 2.37 33.07 4.45
CA GLU A 881 3.19 34.11 3.82
C GLU A 881 2.98 35.48 4.48
N GLU A 882 1.73 35.85 4.82
CA GLU A 882 1.40 37.03 5.62
C GLU A 882 2.19 37.05 6.94
N ARG A 883 2.14 35.96 7.73
CA ARG A 883 2.90 35.84 8.98
C ARG A 883 4.42 35.84 8.77
N ARG A 884 4.93 35.28 7.67
CA ARG A 884 6.37 35.37 7.34
C ARG A 884 6.80 36.79 7.01
N SER A 885 5.94 37.58 6.36
CA SER A 885 6.20 38.98 6.05
C SER A 885 6.36 39.82 7.33
N ASN A 886 5.41 39.68 8.26
CA ASN A 886 5.47 40.33 9.58
C ASN A 886 6.73 39.94 10.37
N LEU A 887 7.07 38.65 10.42
CA LEU A 887 8.30 38.16 11.06
C LEU A 887 9.56 38.75 10.44
N SER A 888 9.61 38.89 9.11
CA SER A 888 10.75 39.52 8.41
C SER A 888 10.86 41.03 8.69
N LEU A 889 9.74 41.72 8.90
CA LEU A 889 9.72 43.12 9.33
C LEU A 889 10.24 43.26 10.77
N CYS A 890 9.80 42.39 11.68
CA CYS A 890 10.28 42.36 13.07
C CYS A 890 11.79 42.04 13.15
N ASP A 891 12.26 41.05 12.40
CA ASP A 891 13.69 40.71 12.31
C ASP A 891 14.54 41.86 11.72
N GLN A 892 14.00 42.65 10.79
CA GLN A 892 14.68 43.86 10.29
C GLN A 892 14.73 44.96 11.36
N GLN A 893 13.61 45.26 12.03
CA GLN A 893 13.54 46.29 13.07
C GLN A 893 14.46 45.98 14.26
N LEU A 894 14.47 44.72 14.73
CA LEU A 894 15.41 44.26 15.78
C LEU A 894 16.87 44.41 15.35
N LYS A 895 17.20 44.21 14.07
CA LYS A 895 18.56 44.39 13.55
C LYS A 895 18.96 45.87 13.50
N GLU A 896 18.04 46.76 13.15
CA GLU A 896 18.28 48.21 13.14
C GLU A 896 18.40 48.78 14.56
N LEU A 897 17.55 48.35 15.50
CA LEU A 897 17.63 48.72 16.90
C LEU A 897 18.86 48.12 17.60
N GLY A 898 19.21 46.86 17.36
CA GLY A 898 20.44 46.26 17.87
C GLY A 898 21.69 46.98 17.37
N ALA A 899 21.69 47.47 16.12
CA ALA A 899 22.74 48.34 15.61
C ALA A 899 22.79 49.68 16.36
N ARG A 900 21.64 50.34 16.61
CA ARG A 900 21.50 51.57 17.41
C ARG A 900 22.00 51.37 18.85
N GLN A 901 21.56 50.32 19.54
CA GLN A 901 22.00 49.94 20.88
C GLN A 901 23.52 49.73 20.92
N SER A 902 24.10 49.04 19.93
CA SER A 902 25.56 48.85 19.84
C SER A 902 26.34 50.16 19.61
N ALA A 903 25.75 51.15 18.93
CA ALA A 903 26.35 52.45 18.69
C ALA A 903 26.25 53.37 19.92
N LEU A 904 25.12 53.35 20.64
CA LEU A 904 24.95 54.04 21.92
C LEU A 904 25.85 53.42 22.99
N SER A 905 25.92 52.10 23.08
CA SER A 905 26.82 51.37 23.98
C SER A 905 28.29 51.74 23.75
N LYS A 906 28.74 51.83 22.47
CA LYS A 906 30.08 52.34 22.13
C LYS A 906 30.27 53.77 22.65
N LYS A 907 29.39 54.71 22.28
CA LYS A 907 29.46 56.12 22.77
C LYS A 907 29.49 56.21 24.30
N LYS A 908 28.66 55.43 24.99
CA LYS A 908 28.64 55.37 26.47
C LYS A 908 29.95 54.83 27.01
N SER A 909 30.53 53.80 26.39
CA SER A 909 31.85 53.28 26.77
C SER A 909 32.98 54.28 26.47
N ASP A 910 32.92 55.03 25.37
CA ASP A 910 33.89 56.06 25.03
C ASP A 910 33.83 57.25 26.00
N LEU A 911 32.61 57.70 26.37
CA LEU A 911 32.38 58.72 27.39
C LEU A 911 32.76 58.24 28.79
N GLU A 912 32.43 57.01 29.17
CA GLU A 912 32.85 56.44 30.45
C GLU A 912 34.38 56.30 30.50
N ILE A 913 35.02 55.96 29.37
CA ILE A 913 36.47 55.93 29.23
C ILE A 913 37.06 57.35 29.34
N GLU A 914 36.46 58.39 28.73
CA GLU A 914 36.94 59.78 28.91
C GLU A 914 36.66 60.32 30.31
N ARG A 915 35.53 59.98 30.94
CA ARG A 915 35.24 60.32 32.34
C ARG A 915 36.23 59.60 33.26
N LYS A 916 36.51 58.32 33.06
CA LYS A 916 37.55 57.57 33.80
C LYS A 916 38.96 58.07 33.49
N LYS A 917 39.26 58.53 32.27
CA LYS A 917 40.53 59.21 31.94
C LYS A 917 40.64 60.54 32.67
N ALA A 918 39.59 61.35 32.74
CA ALA A 918 39.54 62.61 33.47
C ALA A 918 39.66 62.37 34.99
N GLU A 919 38.87 61.44 35.53
CA GLU A 919 38.88 61.02 36.93
C GLU A 919 40.23 60.42 37.34
N HIS A 920 40.83 59.54 36.52
CA HIS A 920 42.19 59.06 36.74
C HIS A 920 43.25 60.12 36.49
N LYS A 921 43.03 61.16 35.68
CA LYS A 921 43.94 62.31 35.55
C LYS A 921 43.84 63.22 36.77
N ILE A 922 42.65 63.50 37.30
CA ILE A 922 42.44 64.29 38.52
C ILE A 922 42.99 63.53 39.73
N SER A 923 42.64 62.25 39.86
CA SER A 923 43.14 61.36 40.90
C SER A 923 44.65 61.16 40.78
N ARG A 924 45.22 61.02 39.56
CA ARG A 924 46.66 61.05 39.36
C ARG A 924 47.23 62.40 39.75
N MET A 925 46.78 63.54 39.25
CA MET A 925 47.42 64.83 39.54
C MET A 925 47.35 65.23 41.02
N ALA A 926 46.25 64.95 41.72
CA ALA A 926 46.17 65.10 43.18
C ALA A 926 47.08 64.07 43.91
N LYS A 927 47.17 62.85 43.37
CA LYS A 927 48.13 61.84 43.86
C LYS A 927 49.57 62.15 43.45
N ASP A 928 49.86 62.88 42.38
CA ASP A 928 51.20 63.21 41.88
C ASP A 928 51.68 64.47 42.59
N GLU A 929 50.79 65.35 43.04
CA GLU A 929 51.08 66.37 44.05
C GLU A 929 51.46 65.72 45.38
N SER A 930 50.62 64.81 45.89
CA SER A 930 50.87 64.07 47.14
C SER A 930 52.11 63.16 47.05
N ASP A 931 52.25 62.41 45.95
CA ASP A 931 53.33 61.47 45.71
C ASP A 931 54.60 62.20 45.31
N ALA A 932 54.64 63.34 44.60
CA ALA A 932 55.90 64.10 44.46
C ALA A 932 56.41 64.54 45.84
N LYS A 933 55.51 65.09 46.66
CA LYS A 933 55.76 65.55 48.04
C LYS A 933 56.13 64.41 49.00
N MET A 934 55.71 63.18 48.70
CA MET A 934 56.09 61.96 49.42
C MET A 934 57.30 61.25 48.81
N MET A 935 57.53 61.35 47.49
CA MET A 935 58.54 60.64 46.70
C MET A 935 59.89 61.32 46.84
N VAL A 936 59.97 62.64 46.94
CA VAL A 936 61.19 63.33 47.43
C VAL A 936 61.57 62.71 48.79
N LYS A 937 60.66 62.79 49.77
CA LYS A 937 60.81 62.22 51.13
C LYS A 937 61.02 60.70 51.22
N LYS A 938 60.73 59.96 50.15
CA LYS A 938 60.80 58.48 50.10
C LYS A 938 61.99 58.00 49.28
N LEU A 939 62.42 58.73 48.27
CA LEU A 939 63.68 58.49 47.57
C LEU A 939 64.85 58.75 48.52
N GLU A 940 64.84 59.90 49.21
CA GLU A 940 65.76 60.22 50.32
C GLU A 940 65.88 59.07 51.35
N LYS A 941 64.76 58.39 51.65
CA LYS A 941 64.67 57.41 52.75
C LYS A 941 64.78 55.94 52.33
N ALA A 942 64.42 55.58 51.10
CA ALA A 942 64.42 54.20 50.59
C ALA A 942 65.66 53.86 49.77
N HIS A 943 66.41 54.87 49.32
CA HIS A 943 67.62 54.72 48.51
C HIS A 943 68.74 55.56 49.13
N PRO A 944 69.41 55.09 50.20
CA PRO A 944 70.42 55.87 50.93
C PRO A 944 71.59 56.36 50.06
N TRP A 945 71.88 55.64 48.97
CA TRP A 945 72.86 56.05 47.96
C TRP A 945 72.52 57.40 47.30
N ILE A 946 71.25 57.80 47.25
CA ILE A 946 70.85 59.13 46.76
C ILE A 946 71.42 60.24 47.65
N GLU A 947 71.50 60.05 48.97
CA GLU A 947 72.03 61.10 49.85
C GLU A 947 73.53 61.35 49.61
N THR A 948 74.28 60.32 49.22
CA THR A 948 75.70 60.41 48.83
C THR A 948 75.92 60.74 47.35
N GLU A 949 75.00 60.38 46.45
CA GLU A 949 75.20 60.50 44.99
C GLU A 949 74.44 61.68 44.34
N LYS A 950 73.52 62.34 45.06
CA LYS A 950 72.71 63.50 44.60
C LYS A 950 73.52 64.62 43.95
N GLU A 951 74.78 64.80 44.38
CA GLU A 951 75.67 65.79 43.79
C GLU A 951 76.08 65.47 42.35
N PHE A 952 76.17 64.20 41.98
CA PHE A 952 76.61 63.74 40.66
C PHE A 952 75.46 63.63 39.65
N PHE A 953 74.20 63.77 40.08
CA PHE A 953 73.05 63.70 39.19
C PHE A 953 73.10 64.83 38.16
N GLY A 954 73.14 64.49 36.87
CA GLY A 954 73.31 65.46 35.79
C GLY A 954 74.73 66.00 35.60
N ARG A 955 75.76 65.48 36.28
CA ARG A 955 77.17 65.80 35.99
C ARG A 955 77.72 64.90 34.88
N GLU A 956 78.46 65.51 33.96
CA GLU A 956 79.07 64.86 32.79
C GLU A 956 80.05 63.74 33.18
N HIS A 957 80.19 62.74 32.31
CA HIS A 957 81.09 61.58 32.43
C HIS A 957 80.83 60.62 33.62
N THR A 958 79.68 60.72 34.29
CA THR A 958 79.25 59.76 35.32
C THR A 958 78.33 58.67 34.76
N ASP A 959 78.04 57.63 35.56
CA ASP A 959 76.98 56.65 35.24
C ASP A 959 75.56 57.26 35.27
N TYR A 960 75.41 58.51 35.75
CA TYR A 960 74.17 59.30 35.77
C TYR A 960 74.25 60.55 34.86
N ASP A 961 75.07 60.47 33.80
CA ASP A 961 75.21 61.53 32.80
C ASP A 961 73.95 61.64 31.92
N PHE A 962 73.10 62.61 32.29
CA PHE A 962 71.83 62.91 31.63
C PHE A 962 71.97 63.60 30.26
N GLN A 963 73.18 63.98 29.83
CA GLN A 963 73.40 64.54 28.49
C GLN A 963 73.91 63.46 27.52
N ARG A 964 74.84 62.61 27.97
CA ARG A 964 75.44 61.52 27.18
C ARG A 964 74.48 60.35 26.97
N ARG A 965 73.54 60.11 27.89
CA ARG A 965 72.50 59.10 27.77
C ARG A 965 71.15 59.70 28.14
N ASP A 966 70.44 60.22 27.14
CA ASP A 966 69.14 60.90 27.31
C ASP A 966 68.21 60.12 28.27
N PRO A 967 67.87 60.68 29.46
CA PRO A 967 66.96 60.09 30.42
C PRO A 967 65.55 59.88 29.86
N SER A 968 65.14 60.66 28.86
CA SER A 968 63.88 60.43 28.16
C SER A 968 63.97 59.12 27.38
N SER A 969 65.01 58.86 26.60
CA SER A 969 65.23 57.58 25.91
C SER A 969 65.42 56.41 26.87
N ALA A 970 66.14 56.60 27.98
CA ALA A 970 66.46 55.53 28.93
C ALA A 970 65.27 55.19 29.83
N ASN A 971 64.55 56.19 30.35
CA ASN A 971 63.30 55.98 31.09
C ASN A 971 62.18 55.57 30.14
N ARG A 972 62.10 56.09 28.91
CA ARG A 972 61.23 55.52 27.87
C ARG A 972 61.59 54.08 27.57
N ARG A 973 62.85 53.65 27.56
CA ARG A 973 63.19 52.24 27.35
C ARG A 973 62.85 51.37 28.57
N LEU A 974 63.09 51.87 29.78
CA LEU A 974 62.62 51.26 31.03
C LEU A 974 61.09 51.14 31.06
N LEU A 975 60.38 52.17 30.60
CA LEU A 975 58.93 52.26 30.62
C LEU A 975 58.30 51.48 29.46
N GLU A 976 58.89 51.46 28.26
CA GLU A 976 58.57 50.51 27.19
C GLU A 976 58.75 49.08 27.70
N LEU A 977 59.83 48.78 28.43
CA LEU A 977 60.04 47.46 29.03
C LEU A 977 59.07 47.17 30.18
N LYS A 978 58.70 48.15 31.02
CA LYS A 978 57.71 48.02 32.11
C LYS A 978 56.25 48.00 31.63
N GLU A 979 55.93 48.69 30.55
CA GLU A 979 54.60 48.69 29.93
C GLU A 979 54.43 47.47 29.04
N THR A 980 55.45 47.04 28.29
CA THR A 980 55.42 45.70 27.68
C THR A 980 55.36 44.64 28.76
N GLN A 981 56.20 44.66 29.80
CA GLN A 981 56.11 43.72 30.92
C GLN A 981 54.76 43.79 31.62
N GLY A 982 54.17 44.97 31.82
CA GLY A 982 52.88 45.17 32.49
C GLY A 982 51.67 44.76 31.65
N ALA A 983 51.65 45.09 30.36
CA ALA A 983 50.62 44.68 29.41
C ALA A 983 50.71 43.18 29.09
N LEU A 984 51.92 42.63 28.99
CA LEU A 984 52.15 41.19 28.96
C LEU A 984 51.70 40.58 30.29
N SER A 985 52.08 41.12 31.46
CA SER A 985 51.69 40.59 32.78
C SER A 985 50.17 40.53 32.99
N LYS A 986 49.40 41.48 32.43
CA LYS A 986 47.92 41.47 32.46
C LYS A 986 47.31 40.48 31.46
N LYS A 987 48.06 40.08 30.42
CA LYS A 987 47.66 39.09 29.39
C LYS A 987 48.29 37.70 29.62
N ILE A 988 49.18 37.56 30.61
CA ILE A 988 49.88 36.32 30.93
C ILE A 988 49.11 35.56 31.99
N ASN A 989 48.55 34.44 31.56
CA ASN A 989 48.15 33.37 32.45
C ASN A 989 49.40 32.54 32.78
N LYS A 990 49.89 32.60 34.02
CA LYS A 990 51.10 31.91 34.49
C LYS A 990 51.00 30.37 34.44
N LYS A 991 49.81 29.80 34.18
CA LYS A 991 49.57 28.36 33.99
C LYS A 991 49.52 27.94 32.51
N VAL A 992 49.69 28.85 31.55
CA VAL A 992 49.60 28.56 30.10
C VAL A 992 50.43 27.36 29.68
N MET A 993 51.64 27.18 30.21
CA MET A 993 52.51 26.06 29.85
C MET A 993 51.87 24.68 30.12
N GLY A 994 51.05 24.53 31.16
CA GLY A 994 50.29 23.30 31.44
C GLY A 994 48.85 23.29 30.91
N MET A 995 48.30 24.45 30.54
CA MET A 995 46.98 24.53 29.88
C MET A 995 47.06 24.25 28.38
N ILE A 996 48.11 24.75 27.71
CA ILE A 996 48.40 24.42 26.32
C ILE A 996 48.71 22.93 26.16
N GLU A 997 49.44 22.33 27.10
CA GLU A 997 49.74 20.89 27.11
C GLU A 997 48.46 20.05 27.17
N LYS A 998 47.50 20.41 28.04
CA LYS A 998 46.18 19.76 28.09
C LYS A 998 45.36 19.98 26.82
N ALA A 999 45.32 21.20 26.29
CA ALA A 999 44.59 21.49 25.05
C ALA A 999 45.21 20.76 23.84
N GLU A 1000 46.53 20.62 23.76
CA GLU A 1000 47.22 19.83 22.74
C GLU A 1000 46.95 18.32 22.93
N GLN A 1001 46.88 17.82 24.16
CA GLN A 1001 46.47 16.43 24.46
C GLN A 1001 44.99 16.17 24.10
N GLU A 1002 44.08 17.09 24.38
CA GLU A 1002 42.65 16.98 24.04
C GLU A 1002 42.43 17.05 22.51
N TYR A 1003 43.10 17.99 21.82
CA TYR A 1003 43.11 18.08 20.37
C TYR A 1003 43.65 16.81 19.70
N GLN A 1004 44.80 16.28 20.18
CA GLN A 1004 45.34 15.00 19.71
C GLN A 1004 44.38 13.83 20.01
N GLY A 1005 43.75 13.81 21.19
CA GLY A 1005 42.76 12.81 21.57
C GLY A 1005 41.51 12.81 20.68
N LEU A 1006 41.03 13.99 20.27
CA LEU A 1006 39.92 14.13 19.32
C LEU A 1006 40.34 13.77 17.89
N MET A 1007 41.50 14.22 17.42
CA MET A 1007 42.04 13.84 16.12
C MET A 1007 42.25 12.32 16.01
N ASN A 1008 42.82 11.68 17.03
CA ASN A 1008 43.00 10.23 17.07
C ASN A 1008 41.64 9.50 17.04
N LYS A 1009 40.62 9.98 17.76
CA LYS A 1009 39.25 9.43 17.68
C LYS A 1009 38.66 9.58 16.28
N ARG A 1010 38.84 10.74 15.62
CA ARG A 1010 38.38 10.96 14.25
C ARG A 1010 39.06 10.00 13.28
N HIS A 1011 40.38 9.89 13.34
CA HIS A 1011 41.17 9.01 12.49
C HIS A 1011 40.83 7.52 12.70
N ILE A 1012 40.53 7.08 13.92
CA ILE A 1012 40.05 5.72 14.18
C ILE A 1012 38.71 5.48 13.48
N ILE A 1013 37.77 6.44 13.53
CA ILE A 1013 36.45 6.32 12.89
C ILE A 1013 36.56 6.37 11.35
N GLU A 1014 37.47 7.19 10.81
CA GLU A 1014 37.79 7.26 9.38
C GLU A 1014 38.38 5.92 8.88
N ASN A 1015 39.40 5.39 9.57
CA ASN A 1015 40.00 4.10 9.25
C ASN A 1015 39.01 2.93 9.40
N ASP A 1016 38.13 2.96 10.40
CA ASP A 1016 37.02 2.01 10.54
C ASP A 1016 36.07 2.08 9.33
N LYS A 1017 35.70 3.30 8.91
CA LYS A 1017 34.82 3.53 7.75
C LYS A 1017 35.44 2.96 6.48
N GLU A 1018 36.72 3.22 6.21
CA GLU A 1018 37.42 2.69 5.04
C GLU A 1018 37.53 1.14 5.06
N LYS A 1019 37.83 0.55 6.22
CA LYS A 1019 37.85 -0.92 6.40
C LYS A 1019 36.48 -1.54 6.19
N ILE A 1020 35.42 -0.93 6.71
CA ILE A 1020 34.04 -1.40 6.49
C ILE A 1020 33.65 -1.25 5.01
N THR A 1021 34.02 -0.14 4.34
CA THR A 1021 33.74 0.08 2.92
C THR A 1021 34.51 -0.89 2.02
N SER A 1022 35.77 -1.22 2.31
CA SER A 1022 36.55 -2.20 1.55
C SER A 1022 36.01 -3.63 1.74
N VAL A 1023 35.67 -4.03 2.97
CA VAL A 1023 35.01 -5.31 3.25
C VAL A 1023 33.64 -5.42 2.56
N ILE A 1024 32.84 -4.33 2.52
CA ILE A 1024 31.58 -4.31 1.75
C ILE A 1024 31.84 -4.50 0.24
N LYS A 1025 32.87 -3.87 -0.34
CA LYS A 1025 33.23 -4.06 -1.76
C LYS A 1025 33.66 -5.51 -2.05
N GLU A 1026 34.48 -6.10 -1.18
CA GLU A 1026 34.92 -7.50 -1.31
C GLU A 1026 33.75 -8.49 -1.19
N LEU A 1027 32.86 -8.27 -0.21
CA LEU A 1027 31.69 -9.10 0.00
C LEU A 1027 30.62 -8.89 -1.08
N ASP A 1028 30.46 -7.70 -1.65
CA ASP A 1028 29.59 -7.45 -2.81
C ASP A 1028 30.10 -8.18 -4.07
N ALA A 1029 31.42 -8.23 -4.30
CA ALA A 1029 32.00 -9.02 -5.38
C ALA A 1029 31.71 -10.53 -5.19
N LYS A 1030 31.97 -11.06 -3.99
CA LYS A 1030 31.64 -12.44 -3.61
C LYS A 1030 30.14 -12.72 -3.66
N LYS A 1031 29.28 -11.73 -3.35
CA LYS A 1031 27.82 -11.81 -3.49
C LYS A 1031 27.42 -12.08 -4.94
N ASN A 1032 27.97 -11.30 -5.85
CA ASN A 1032 27.64 -11.38 -7.28
C ASN A 1032 28.16 -12.67 -7.92
N GLU A 1033 29.33 -13.16 -7.50
CA GLU A 1033 29.86 -14.46 -7.90
C GLU A 1033 29.01 -15.63 -7.37
N ALA A 1034 28.65 -15.62 -6.09
CA ALA A 1034 27.77 -16.62 -5.49
C ALA A 1034 26.36 -16.62 -6.12
N LEU A 1035 25.82 -15.45 -6.45
CA LEU A 1035 24.53 -15.31 -7.13
C LEU A 1035 24.61 -15.84 -8.57
N LYS A 1036 25.65 -15.48 -9.34
CA LYS A 1036 25.85 -15.95 -10.73
C LYS A 1036 26.04 -17.47 -10.79
N THR A 1037 26.85 -18.05 -9.90
CA THR A 1037 27.04 -19.51 -9.83
C THR A 1037 25.78 -20.24 -9.39
N THR A 1038 25.01 -19.67 -8.45
CA THR A 1038 23.69 -20.19 -8.06
C THR A 1038 22.72 -20.17 -9.23
N TRP A 1039 22.56 -19.04 -9.93
CA TRP A 1039 21.69 -18.91 -11.09
C TRP A 1039 22.03 -19.92 -12.19
N VAL A 1040 23.31 -20.06 -12.57
CA VAL A 1040 23.72 -21.03 -13.61
C VAL A 1040 23.36 -22.47 -13.24
N LYS A 1041 23.59 -22.90 -11.99
CA LYS A 1041 23.23 -24.25 -11.54
C LYS A 1041 21.70 -24.42 -11.44
N VAL A 1042 21.00 -23.52 -10.77
CA VAL A 1042 19.53 -23.56 -10.62
C VAL A 1042 18.83 -23.56 -11.99
N ASN A 1043 19.32 -22.80 -12.97
CA ASN A 1043 18.77 -22.75 -14.32
C ASN A 1043 18.93 -24.10 -15.06
N LYS A 1044 20.12 -24.73 -14.95
CA LYS A 1044 20.36 -26.08 -15.50
C LYS A 1044 19.47 -27.13 -14.84
N ASP A 1045 19.42 -27.13 -13.51
CA ASP A 1045 18.66 -28.10 -12.72
C ASP A 1045 17.14 -27.91 -12.96
N PHE A 1046 16.66 -26.67 -13.13
CA PHE A 1046 15.28 -26.32 -13.47
C PHE A 1046 14.86 -26.89 -14.83
N GLY A 1047 15.65 -26.62 -15.89
CA GLY A 1047 15.36 -27.14 -17.23
C GLY A 1047 15.37 -28.67 -17.27
N SER A 1048 16.27 -29.31 -16.51
CA SER A 1048 16.34 -30.77 -16.40
C SER A 1048 15.15 -31.37 -15.66
N ILE A 1049 14.72 -30.78 -14.53
CA ILE A 1049 13.57 -31.27 -13.75
C ILE A 1049 12.26 -31.08 -14.54
N PHE A 1050 12.08 -29.92 -15.19
CA PHE A 1050 10.87 -29.65 -15.97
C PHE A 1050 10.73 -30.62 -17.16
N GLY A 1051 11.79 -30.81 -17.95
CA GLY A 1051 11.80 -31.78 -19.06
C GLY A 1051 11.68 -33.24 -18.63
N THR A 1052 11.98 -33.57 -17.36
CA THR A 1052 11.74 -34.90 -16.78
C THR A 1052 10.28 -35.09 -16.34
N LEU A 1053 9.63 -34.03 -15.84
CA LEU A 1053 8.21 -34.06 -15.45
C LEU A 1053 7.26 -33.99 -16.65
N LEU A 1054 7.66 -33.32 -17.74
CA LEU A 1054 6.86 -33.13 -18.95
C LEU A 1054 7.75 -33.22 -20.21
N PRO A 1055 7.90 -34.43 -20.79
CA PRO A 1055 8.76 -34.67 -21.95
C PRO A 1055 8.44 -33.78 -23.15
N GLY A 1056 9.47 -33.45 -23.94
CA GLY A 1056 9.33 -32.60 -25.14
C GLY A 1056 9.24 -31.10 -24.85
N THR A 1057 9.52 -30.67 -23.61
CA THR A 1057 9.48 -29.25 -23.20
C THR A 1057 10.72 -28.86 -22.40
N HIS A 1058 11.04 -27.57 -22.41
CA HIS A 1058 12.16 -26.99 -21.66
C HIS A 1058 11.74 -25.71 -20.94
N ALA A 1059 12.40 -25.39 -19.83
CA ALA A 1059 12.21 -24.14 -19.11
C ALA A 1059 13.57 -23.55 -18.71
N LYS A 1060 13.65 -22.22 -18.60
CA LYS A 1060 14.86 -21.49 -18.20
C LYS A 1060 14.54 -20.19 -17.46
N LEU A 1061 15.56 -19.64 -16.80
CA LEU A 1061 15.56 -18.37 -16.10
C LEU A 1061 16.47 -17.37 -16.83
N ASP A 1062 15.87 -16.46 -17.60
CA ASP A 1062 16.57 -15.36 -18.28
C ASP A 1062 16.43 -14.05 -17.46
N PRO A 1063 17.33 -13.07 -17.61
CA PRO A 1063 17.05 -11.68 -17.25
C PRO A 1063 15.92 -11.06 -18.11
N PRO A 1064 15.30 -9.95 -17.67
CA PRO A 1064 14.48 -9.09 -18.52
C PRO A 1064 15.22 -8.57 -19.76
N THR A 1065 14.49 -8.18 -20.81
CA THR A 1065 15.07 -7.60 -22.03
C THR A 1065 15.88 -6.34 -21.69
N ASN A 1066 17.13 -6.29 -22.17
CA ASN A 1066 18.15 -5.27 -21.85
C ASN A 1066 18.55 -5.14 -20.35
N GLY A 1067 18.11 -6.07 -19.48
CA GLY A 1067 18.46 -6.10 -18.06
C GLY A 1067 19.65 -7.02 -17.73
N THR A 1068 20.22 -6.80 -16.55
CA THR A 1068 21.20 -7.72 -15.92
C THR A 1068 20.50 -8.68 -14.95
N ILE A 1069 21.25 -9.66 -14.43
CA ILE A 1069 20.75 -10.59 -13.40
C ILE A 1069 20.28 -9.84 -12.13
N LEU A 1070 20.84 -8.66 -11.84
CA LEU A 1070 20.50 -7.87 -10.66
C LEU A 1070 19.16 -7.12 -10.79
N ASP A 1071 18.66 -6.94 -12.02
CA ASP A 1071 17.40 -6.24 -12.30
C ASP A 1071 16.18 -7.17 -12.20
N GLY A 1072 16.42 -8.49 -12.15
CA GLY A 1072 15.42 -9.53 -11.97
C GLY A 1072 15.68 -10.77 -12.81
N LEU A 1073 14.85 -11.80 -12.63
CA LEU A 1073 14.86 -13.01 -13.47
C LEU A 1073 13.43 -13.42 -13.82
N GLN A 1074 13.20 -13.78 -15.07
CA GLN A 1074 11.92 -14.20 -15.64
C GLN A 1074 11.97 -15.67 -16.08
N VAL A 1075 10.88 -16.39 -15.87
CA VAL A 1075 10.72 -17.79 -16.33
C VAL A 1075 10.27 -17.77 -17.78
N ARG A 1076 11.03 -18.42 -18.67
CA ARG A 1076 10.67 -18.69 -20.06
C ARG A 1076 10.53 -20.20 -20.27
N VAL A 1077 9.57 -20.60 -21.10
CA VAL A 1077 9.23 -22.01 -21.38
C VAL A 1077 9.21 -22.23 -22.89
N SER A 1078 9.55 -23.43 -23.36
CA SER A 1078 9.37 -23.84 -24.75
C SER A 1078 8.66 -25.18 -24.90
N PHE A 1079 7.83 -25.26 -25.94
CA PHE A 1079 7.08 -26.44 -26.36
C PHE A 1079 7.43 -26.70 -27.82
N GLY A 1080 7.82 -27.94 -28.16
CA GLY A 1080 8.23 -28.27 -29.53
C GLY A 1080 9.41 -27.44 -30.07
N GLY A 1081 10.22 -26.84 -29.19
CA GLY A 1081 11.34 -25.95 -29.53
C GLY A 1081 11.00 -24.45 -29.61
N VAL A 1082 9.73 -24.05 -29.65
CA VAL A 1082 9.33 -22.64 -29.70
C VAL A 1082 9.27 -22.04 -28.30
N TRP A 1083 10.03 -20.97 -28.05
CA TRP A 1083 10.00 -20.24 -26.77
C TRP A 1083 8.80 -19.29 -26.69
N LYS A 1084 8.13 -19.31 -25.54
CA LYS A 1084 6.98 -18.45 -25.22
C LYS A 1084 7.37 -17.40 -24.16
N GLU A 1085 6.86 -16.18 -24.33
CA GLU A 1085 7.09 -15.07 -23.39
C GLU A 1085 6.01 -14.97 -22.30
N SER A 1086 4.78 -15.38 -22.60
CA SER A 1086 3.67 -15.35 -21.64
C SER A 1086 3.45 -16.72 -20.97
N LEU A 1087 3.27 -16.71 -19.65
CA LEU A 1087 2.88 -17.88 -18.86
C LEU A 1087 1.35 -18.08 -18.77
N THR A 1088 0.57 -17.25 -19.47
CA THR A 1088 -0.90 -17.29 -19.44
C THR A 1088 -1.49 -18.39 -20.32
N GLU A 1089 -0.82 -18.75 -21.42
CA GLU A 1089 -1.23 -19.82 -22.35
C GLU A 1089 -1.16 -21.24 -21.75
N LEU A 1090 -0.57 -21.38 -20.55
CA LEU A 1090 -0.31 -22.66 -19.90
C LEU A 1090 -1.52 -23.17 -19.10
N SER A 1091 -1.82 -24.47 -19.20
CA SER A 1091 -2.88 -25.08 -18.40
C SER A 1091 -2.59 -25.03 -16.90
N GLY A 1092 -3.63 -25.05 -16.05
CA GLY A 1092 -3.47 -24.99 -14.58
C GLY A 1092 -2.56 -26.08 -14.01
N GLY A 1093 -2.58 -27.28 -14.61
CA GLY A 1093 -1.67 -28.38 -14.28
C GLY A 1093 -0.23 -28.12 -14.72
N GLN A 1094 -0.03 -27.70 -15.98
CA GLN A 1094 1.31 -27.35 -16.52
C GLN A 1094 1.96 -26.21 -15.74
N ARG A 1095 1.19 -25.17 -15.40
CA ARG A 1095 1.59 -24.06 -14.52
C ARG A 1095 2.04 -24.59 -13.16
N SER A 1096 1.26 -25.47 -12.55
CA SER A 1096 1.61 -26.08 -11.25
C SER A 1096 2.90 -26.91 -11.32
N LEU A 1097 3.12 -27.67 -12.41
CA LEU A 1097 4.36 -28.40 -12.66
C LEU A 1097 5.57 -27.49 -12.88
N LEU A 1098 5.40 -26.37 -13.58
CA LEU A 1098 6.46 -25.38 -13.82
C LEU A 1098 6.96 -24.76 -12.51
N ALA A 1099 6.04 -24.30 -11.65
CA ALA A 1099 6.41 -23.76 -10.34
C ALA A 1099 7.00 -24.83 -9.41
N LEU A 1100 6.45 -26.04 -9.41
CA LEU A 1100 7.03 -27.14 -8.64
C LEU A 1100 8.45 -27.47 -9.10
N SER A 1101 8.72 -27.46 -10.42
CA SER A 1101 10.06 -27.66 -10.98
C SER A 1101 11.05 -26.58 -10.56
N LEU A 1102 10.62 -25.30 -10.54
CA LEU A 1102 11.44 -24.18 -10.09
C LEU A 1102 11.75 -24.24 -8.58
N ILE A 1103 10.77 -24.65 -7.77
CA ILE A 1103 11.03 -24.84 -6.34
C ILE A 1103 11.98 -26.02 -6.14
N LEU A 1104 11.75 -27.17 -6.79
CA LEU A 1104 12.59 -28.35 -6.65
C LEU A 1104 14.03 -28.14 -7.15
N SER A 1105 14.28 -27.31 -8.16
CA SER A 1105 15.66 -26.97 -8.56
C SER A 1105 16.37 -26.08 -7.53
N LEU A 1106 15.66 -25.16 -6.87
CA LEU A 1106 16.19 -24.41 -5.72
C LEU A 1106 16.49 -25.34 -4.54
N LEU A 1107 15.62 -26.34 -4.28
CA LEU A 1107 15.83 -27.35 -3.23
C LEU A 1107 16.99 -28.31 -3.54
N LEU A 1108 17.25 -28.61 -4.82
CA LEU A 1108 18.38 -29.43 -5.26
C LEU A 1108 19.70 -28.63 -5.29
N PHE A 1109 19.64 -27.31 -5.51
CA PHE A 1109 20.82 -26.46 -5.46
C PHE A 1109 21.53 -26.54 -4.11
N LYS A 1110 20.75 -26.45 -3.02
CA LYS A 1110 21.20 -26.42 -1.63
C LYS A 1110 20.19 -27.13 -0.73
N PRO A 1111 20.42 -28.41 -0.37
CA PRO A 1111 19.42 -29.22 0.32
C PRO A 1111 19.25 -28.83 1.79
N ALA A 1112 18.00 -28.58 2.20
CA ALA A 1112 17.60 -28.46 3.59
C ALA A 1112 17.41 -29.85 4.23
N PRO A 1113 17.50 -29.99 5.57
CA PRO A 1113 17.31 -31.26 6.26
C PRO A 1113 15.90 -31.85 6.12
N MET A 1114 14.87 -31.01 5.94
CA MET A 1114 13.48 -31.43 5.85
C MET A 1114 12.68 -30.54 4.90
N TYR A 1115 11.62 -31.11 4.32
CA TYR A 1115 10.73 -30.48 3.35
C TYR A 1115 9.26 -30.83 3.62
N ILE A 1116 8.38 -29.85 3.50
CA ILE A 1116 6.95 -29.96 3.82
C ILE A 1116 6.12 -29.56 2.61
N LEU A 1117 5.24 -30.46 2.16
CA LEU A 1117 4.32 -30.26 1.03
C LEU A 1117 2.87 -30.47 1.50
N ASP A 1118 1.98 -29.54 1.20
CA ASP A 1118 0.59 -29.53 1.68
C ASP A 1118 -0.39 -29.41 0.49
N GLU A 1119 -1.02 -30.53 0.13
CA GLU A 1119 -2.04 -30.65 -0.95
C GLU A 1119 -1.56 -30.14 -2.33
N VAL A 1120 -0.24 -30.20 -2.58
CA VAL A 1120 0.42 -29.81 -3.84
C VAL A 1120 -0.02 -30.64 -5.04
N ASP A 1121 -0.64 -31.79 -4.80
CA ASP A 1121 -1.18 -32.73 -5.78
C ASP A 1121 -2.61 -32.39 -6.24
N ALA A 1122 -3.30 -31.44 -5.58
CA ALA A 1122 -4.73 -31.18 -5.82
C ALA A 1122 -5.08 -30.92 -7.30
N ALA A 1123 -4.30 -30.09 -7.99
CA ALA A 1123 -4.52 -29.69 -9.39
C ALA A 1123 -3.70 -30.50 -10.42
N LEU A 1124 -3.19 -31.69 -10.05
CA LEU A 1124 -2.34 -32.53 -10.90
C LEU A 1124 -2.96 -33.91 -11.18
N ASP A 1125 -2.81 -34.41 -12.40
CA ASP A 1125 -3.32 -35.74 -12.78
C ASP A 1125 -2.52 -36.89 -12.18
N LEU A 1126 -3.12 -38.08 -12.12
CA LEU A 1126 -2.55 -39.24 -11.44
C LEU A 1126 -1.16 -39.61 -11.99
N SER A 1127 -0.98 -39.56 -13.31
CA SER A 1127 0.31 -39.75 -14.00
C SER A 1127 1.39 -38.77 -13.51
N HIS A 1128 1.07 -37.48 -13.46
CA HIS A 1128 1.99 -36.45 -12.97
C HIS A 1128 2.29 -36.62 -11.47
N THR A 1129 1.31 -36.97 -10.62
CA THR A 1129 1.55 -37.23 -9.19
C THR A 1129 2.45 -38.44 -8.94
N GLN A 1130 2.33 -39.49 -9.76
CA GLN A 1130 3.19 -40.67 -9.73
C GLN A 1130 4.64 -40.32 -10.13
N ASN A 1131 4.83 -39.53 -11.19
CA ASN A 1131 6.15 -39.07 -11.61
C ASN A 1131 6.83 -38.20 -10.53
N ILE A 1132 6.08 -37.30 -9.88
CA ILE A 1132 6.57 -36.49 -8.76
C ILE A 1132 6.94 -37.38 -7.56
N GLY A 1133 6.09 -38.34 -7.19
CA GLY A 1133 6.34 -39.27 -6.09
C GLY A 1133 7.60 -40.13 -6.31
N GLN A 1134 7.87 -40.54 -7.55
CA GLN A 1134 9.12 -41.21 -7.93
C GLN A 1134 10.32 -40.26 -7.87
N MET A 1135 10.20 -39.05 -8.43
CA MET A 1135 11.29 -38.07 -8.54
C MET A 1135 11.73 -37.52 -7.17
N ILE A 1136 10.80 -37.26 -6.25
CA ILE A 1136 11.12 -36.94 -4.84
C ILE A 1136 11.96 -38.07 -4.23
N ARG A 1137 11.53 -39.33 -4.44
CA ARG A 1137 12.17 -40.51 -3.86
C ARG A 1137 13.54 -40.85 -4.48
N SER A 1138 13.79 -40.52 -5.75
CA SER A 1138 15.08 -40.79 -6.42
C SER A 1138 16.10 -39.65 -6.26
N HIS A 1139 15.69 -38.38 -6.41
CA HIS A 1139 16.63 -37.25 -6.41
C HIS A 1139 16.95 -36.69 -5.02
N PHE A 1140 16.06 -36.84 -4.03
CA PHE A 1140 16.24 -36.24 -2.71
C PHE A 1140 16.47 -37.26 -1.58
N SER A 1141 17.37 -38.20 -1.80
CA SER A 1141 17.72 -39.30 -0.88
C SER A 1141 18.34 -38.90 0.47
N HIS A 1142 18.58 -37.60 0.68
CA HIS A 1142 19.29 -37.01 1.84
C HIS A 1142 18.44 -35.97 2.63
N SER A 1143 17.18 -35.75 2.27
CA SER A 1143 16.29 -34.77 2.92
C SER A 1143 14.97 -35.43 3.32
N GLN A 1144 14.41 -35.05 4.48
CA GLN A 1144 13.18 -35.62 4.99
C GLN A 1144 11.92 -34.92 4.46
N PHE A 1145 11.23 -35.53 3.50
CA PHE A 1145 9.92 -35.09 3.01
C PHE A 1145 8.79 -35.51 3.95
N ILE A 1146 7.87 -34.58 4.17
CA ILE A 1146 6.58 -34.77 4.87
C ILE A 1146 5.49 -34.19 3.95
N VAL A 1147 4.65 -35.05 3.38
CA VAL A 1147 3.69 -34.69 2.34
C VAL A 1147 2.25 -34.98 2.77
N VAL A 1148 1.40 -33.98 2.89
CA VAL A 1148 -0.06 -34.16 2.98
C VAL A 1148 -0.62 -34.32 1.56
N SER A 1149 -1.25 -35.46 1.30
CA SER A 1149 -1.79 -35.81 -0.03
C SER A 1149 -3.02 -36.73 0.07
N LEU A 1150 -3.90 -36.61 -0.93
CA LEU A 1150 -5.08 -37.46 -1.11
C LEU A 1150 -4.96 -38.43 -2.29
N LYS A 1151 -3.99 -38.23 -3.20
CA LYS A 1151 -3.86 -39.02 -4.43
C LYS A 1151 -2.87 -40.17 -4.25
N GLU A 1152 -3.32 -41.37 -4.63
CA GLU A 1152 -2.58 -42.61 -4.43
C GLU A 1152 -1.17 -42.59 -5.06
N GLY A 1153 -1.02 -41.98 -6.24
CA GLY A 1153 0.26 -41.84 -6.93
C GLY A 1153 1.33 -41.08 -6.13
N MET A 1154 0.94 -40.23 -5.18
CA MET A 1154 1.91 -39.54 -4.32
C MET A 1154 2.22 -40.35 -3.05
N PHE A 1155 1.21 -40.75 -2.27
CA PHE A 1155 1.47 -41.41 -0.99
C PHE A 1155 1.92 -42.87 -1.09
N ASN A 1156 1.64 -43.58 -2.19
CA ASN A 1156 2.15 -44.95 -2.39
C ASN A 1156 3.68 -45.00 -2.66
N ASN A 1157 4.31 -43.86 -2.99
CA ASN A 1157 5.75 -43.76 -3.16
C ASN A 1157 6.52 -43.48 -1.86
N ALA A 1158 5.82 -43.14 -0.77
CA ALA A 1158 6.43 -42.87 0.54
C ALA A 1158 6.94 -44.14 1.25
N ASN A 1159 7.91 -43.98 2.14
CA ASN A 1159 8.41 -45.04 3.01
C ASN A 1159 7.44 -45.31 4.17
N VAL A 1160 6.86 -44.26 4.74
CA VAL A 1160 5.91 -44.31 5.86
C VAL A 1160 4.67 -43.49 5.52
N VAL A 1161 3.49 -44.04 5.82
CA VAL A 1161 2.19 -43.40 5.59
C VAL A 1161 1.44 -43.27 6.92
N PHE A 1162 1.29 -42.04 7.40
CA PHE A 1162 0.46 -41.70 8.55
C PHE A 1162 -0.99 -41.50 8.11
N ARG A 1163 -1.92 -42.24 8.71
CA ARG A 1163 -3.36 -42.16 8.44
C ARG A 1163 -4.08 -41.46 9.58
N THR A 1164 -4.67 -40.29 9.30
CA THR A 1164 -5.47 -39.52 10.26
C THR A 1164 -6.93 -39.98 10.27
N LYS A 1165 -7.53 -40.06 11.46
CA LYS A 1165 -8.95 -40.32 11.68
C LYS A 1165 -9.54 -39.29 12.64
N PHE A 1166 -10.82 -38.99 12.47
CA PHE A 1166 -11.59 -38.20 13.44
C PHE A 1166 -12.50 -39.16 14.21
N VAL A 1167 -12.44 -39.12 15.54
CA VAL A 1167 -13.18 -40.01 16.44
C VAL A 1167 -13.63 -39.16 17.64
N ASP A 1168 -14.91 -39.20 17.99
CA ASP A 1168 -15.50 -38.56 19.17
C ASP A 1168 -15.12 -37.08 19.40
N GLY A 1169 -14.95 -36.33 18.31
CA GLY A 1169 -14.59 -34.91 18.35
C GLY A 1169 -13.09 -34.61 18.50
N VAL A 1170 -12.23 -35.61 18.31
CA VAL A 1170 -10.76 -35.53 18.44
C VAL A 1170 -10.08 -36.18 17.22
N SER A 1171 -8.96 -35.61 16.78
CA SER A 1171 -8.10 -36.22 15.74
C SER A 1171 -7.17 -37.27 16.34
N THR A 1172 -7.01 -38.40 15.65
CA THR A 1172 -6.07 -39.48 15.97
C THR A 1172 -5.22 -39.82 14.75
N VAL A 1173 -3.99 -40.31 14.98
CA VAL A 1173 -3.02 -40.64 13.92
C VAL A 1173 -2.56 -42.09 14.07
N THR A 1174 -2.54 -42.84 12.98
CA THR A 1174 -2.04 -44.23 12.94
C THR A 1174 -0.93 -44.37 11.90
N ARG A 1175 0.19 -44.99 12.27
CA ARG A 1175 1.34 -45.21 11.38
C ARG A 1175 1.14 -46.50 10.58
N THR A 1176 1.36 -46.45 9.26
CA THR A 1176 1.34 -47.62 8.37
C THR A 1176 2.57 -47.64 7.47
N VAL A 1177 3.07 -48.84 7.15
CA VAL A 1177 4.18 -49.06 6.21
C VAL A 1177 3.62 -49.82 4.99
N PRO A 1178 3.87 -49.37 3.74
CA PRO A 1178 3.35 -50.05 2.55
C PRO A 1178 3.81 -51.51 2.43
N LYS A 1179 2.88 -52.42 2.12
CA LYS A 1179 3.13 -53.88 2.07
C LYS A 1179 4.22 -54.33 1.08
N SER A 1180 4.65 -53.48 0.15
CA SER A 1180 5.71 -53.77 -0.81
C SER A 1180 7.12 -53.84 -0.19
N ARG A 1181 7.30 -53.47 1.09
CA ARG A 1181 8.59 -53.51 1.81
C ARG A 1181 8.48 -54.07 3.24
N ALA A 1182 7.79 -55.21 3.38
CA ALA A 1182 7.86 -56.04 4.58
C ALA A 1182 8.91 -57.16 4.41
N ARG A 1183 10.15 -56.77 4.08
CA ARG A 1183 11.38 -57.57 4.01
C ARG A 1183 12.57 -56.66 4.26
#